data_AF-A0A8S4NRU6-F1
#
_entry.id   AF-A0A8S4NRU6-F1
#
_cell.length_a   1.000
_cell.length_b   1.000
_cell.length_c   1.000
_cell.angle_alpha   90.00
_cell.angle_beta   90.00
_cell.angle_gamma   90.00
#
_symmetry.space_group_name_H-M   'P 1'
#
loop_
_entity.id
_entity.type
_entity.pdbx_description
1 polymer ?
#
loop_
_entity_poly.entity_id
_entity_poly.type
_entity_poly.pdbx_seq_one_letter_code
_entity_poly.pdbx_strand_id
1 'polypeptide(L)'
;MENSSHLNSSCHYEYANTGTWHFILVTTILGIINAVVIGGNVLIVSAVFTCHKLRSVTNLFIASLACADLFLGVTVLPFSVAQEVLSYWIFGSFWCSIWLAVDVWMCTASILNLCVISLDRYLAITRPFKYHDLMSQARGKIFIGLVWIISFVICLPPLVGWNEQRSSIVKIDPPTIRHNLSEFNVELHRLGLQPENVTYAFVSGTDMPSPRTISCDDGPKRCELVSEPGYIVYSASGSFYIPCCILVFFYWRIYLAATRATKALKRGTITTKSHTRKGDYSPNSEVSVTLRVHRGGSKQFAESPSLQSRGSVRSYTGSIRSQQNGSSSWGSGQNGSVKSTKRHAALTTSRSKRSRSRASYTPINASINEHEHELPEKAATEVTPSPKARHSMPCPSLPRNFSITSDTNDFESKTITKMESEKPYITIPERGKKHRKCRSQPINSYSIDGENISITSRRALCFIIGTAIAGSPFHNSNCAENREVIVHLFEWKWTDIARECEDFLGPRGYCGVQVSPPNEHVLVTTDAMRPWWERYQPVSYKLESRSGNREQFIDMVKRCNKANVRIYVDLVVNHMAGKGRSGTGSGGTSFNSDANDFPGVPFSDGNFNSKEKCGTSNGNIVNYGDAQQVRNCNLLGLGDLDQSLSDTADKIVGFMNDVIEIGVAGFRVDAAKHMWPEDLENIFNRANNLNTEYFASNARPFMALEVIDMSNEPITGKQYKHLGMVTEFRYCVKIREQIGNIGNLRSVYDPGWGMMDPEDAFVFVDNHDNQRGHGASGNVLSHKEPKPYKMGVAFTLAYTYGFPRIMSSYEFVTDKDGPPHESDYQTKSVRISANGEGCEDGWVCEHRWRVMAGMSGFRKAVSGTNVVNWWSEGNKIAFSRGNKGFFAMTDGSQMESRLFTGMPAGTYCDVISGQATNDGCSGQSVSVGGDGYAQVKITDGDNPVFAIHIEAVSGGGSVVVPPTNGPGEVTTKNTDGPVSTSGPTSQPGASDFRRTVIFIKKYTNPGQDLFIRGGLNHGQRQGCTDDAKTSACAIPISVKSIGATSHYDKYNAWRVGDEHLDWYGRETDQGTFNGIQAEGTPAAWTSDSQASSGYNPLNRFGEHYWMVEMDMDCARTENGIFEFKSYVTGGVGWENDIYQRTCTGSASMNSGSSNGANHIAMCGHLNVFEFNSGSCIIDEL
;
A
#
# COMPACT_ATOMS: atom_id res chain seq x y z
N MET A 1 -37.13 6.05 -66.18
CA MET A 1 -37.14 4.58 -66.10
C MET A 1 -36.52 4.27 -64.75
N GLU A 2 -37.30 4.17 -63.68
CA GLU A 2 -38.20 3.06 -63.34
C GLU A 2 -37.38 1.79 -62.96
N ASN A 3 -37.72 1.04 -61.90
CA ASN A 3 -38.99 1.01 -61.17
C ASN A 3 -38.81 0.81 -59.65
N SER A 4 -39.91 0.96 -58.90
CA SER A 4 -39.96 0.94 -57.43
C SER A 4 -39.91 -0.49 -56.85
N SER A 5 -39.40 -0.63 -55.63
CA SER A 5 -39.73 -1.77 -54.75
C SER A 5 -39.79 -1.37 -53.27
N HIS A 6 -40.74 -1.98 -52.57
CA HIS A 6 -41.33 -1.55 -51.30
C HIS A 6 -40.39 -1.38 -50.09
N LEU A 7 -40.75 -0.43 -49.21
CA LEU A 7 -40.34 -0.48 -47.79
C LEU A 7 -40.88 -1.76 -47.12
N ASN A 8 -40.10 -2.31 -46.19
CA ASN A 8 -40.64 -3.14 -45.12
C ASN A 8 -39.99 -2.70 -43.80
N SER A 9 -40.69 -1.83 -43.07
CA SER A 9 -40.14 -1.09 -41.92
C SER A 9 -40.25 -1.90 -40.61
N SER A 10 -39.17 -2.59 -40.25
CA SER A 10 -38.99 -3.16 -38.90
C SER A 10 -38.28 -2.15 -38.00
N CYS A 11 -38.84 -1.84 -36.82
CA CYS A 11 -38.12 -1.13 -35.74
C CYS A 11 -37.00 -2.05 -35.19
N HIS A 12 -35.89 -2.16 -35.91
CA HIS A 12 -34.68 -2.85 -35.46
C HIS A 12 -33.98 -2.02 -34.38
N TYR A 13 -34.07 -2.46 -33.13
CA TYR A 13 -33.11 -2.02 -32.12
C TYR A 13 -31.74 -2.62 -32.47
N GLU A 14 -30.78 -1.74 -32.77
CA GLU A 14 -29.40 -2.14 -33.02
C GLU A 14 -28.78 -2.55 -31.68
N TYR A 15 -28.73 -3.85 -31.42
CA TYR A 15 -28.12 -4.40 -30.21
C TYR A 15 -26.64 -4.00 -30.19
N ALA A 16 -26.26 -3.19 -29.20
CA ALA A 16 -24.87 -2.84 -28.95
C ALA A 16 -24.05 -4.13 -28.86
N ASN A 17 -23.19 -4.35 -29.85
CA ASN A 17 -22.56 -5.66 -30.08
C ASN A 17 -21.36 -5.84 -29.16
N THR A 18 -21.62 -5.89 -27.84
CA THR A 18 -20.66 -6.27 -26.81
C THR A 18 -20.07 -7.62 -27.23
N GLY A 19 -18.80 -7.61 -27.65
CA GLY A 19 -18.20 -8.75 -28.34
C GLY A 19 -18.47 -10.05 -27.60
N THR A 20 -18.95 -11.07 -28.32
CA THR A 20 -19.70 -12.22 -27.78
C THR A 20 -19.07 -12.88 -26.53
N TRP A 21 -17.75 -12.85 -26.45
CA TRP A 21 -16.96 -13.28 -25.29
C TRP A 21 -17.30 -12.56 -23.98
N HIS A 22 -17.52 -11.24 -23.98
CA HIS A 22 -17.86 -10.49 -22.76
C HIS A 22 -19.27 -10.88 -22.26
N PHE A 23 -20.25 -10.91 -23.16
CA PHE A 23 -21.61 -11.37 -22.86
C PHE A 23 -21.63 -12.80 -22.30
N ILE A 24 -20.90 -13.72 -22.94
CA ILE A 24 -20.74 -15.10 -22.47
C ILE A 24 -20.05 -15.14 -21.10
N LEU A 25 -18.96 -14.38 -20.90
CA LEU A 25 -18.15 -14.39 -19.68
C LEU A 25 -18.94 -13.85 -18.48
N VAL A 26 -19.59 -12.70 -18.61
CA VAL A 26 -20.43 -12.11 -17.54
C VAL A 26 -21.59 -13.05 -17.20
N THR A 27 -22.32 -13.55 -18.21
CA THR A 27 -23.43 -14.50 -18.00
C THR A 27 -22.95 -15.79 -17.32
N THR A 28 -21.77 -16.29 -17.68
CA THR A 28 -21.19 -17.51 -17.10
C THR A 28 -20.77 -17.29 -15.64
N ILE A 29 -20.08 -16.19 -15.33
CA ILE A 29 -19.64 -15.89 -13.95
C ILE A 29 -20.84 -15.69 -13.03
N LEU A 30 -21.80 -14.86 -13.43
CA LEU A 30 -23.01 -14.60 -12.63
C LEU A 30 -23.89 -15.86 -12.50
N GLY A 31 -23.97 -16.67 -13.54
CA GLY A 31 -24.65 -17.98 -13.52
C GLY A 31 -23.99 -18.99 -12.56
N ILE A 32 -22.66 -19.04 -12.51
CA ILE A 32 -21.91 -19.88 -11.56
C ILE A 32 -22.14 -19.42 -10.12
N ILE A 33 -22.07 -18.11 -9.86
CA ILE A 33 -22.33 -17.54 -8.53
C ILE A 33 -23.75 -17.89 -8.06
N ASN A 34 -24.75 -17.71 -8.93
CA ASN A 34 -26.14 -18.09 -8.65
C ASN A 34 -26.28 -19.59 -8.33
N ALA A 35 -25.67 -20.46 -9.16
CA ALA A 35 -25.71 -21.91 -8.96
C ALA A 35 -25.05 -22.35 -7.64
N VAL A 36 -23.98 -21.67 -7.19
CA VAL A 36 -23.34 -21.90 -5.88
C VAL A 36 -24.26 -21.49 -4.74
N VAL A 37 -24.94 -20.33 -4.82
CA VAL A 37 -25.91 -19.88 -3.81
C VAL A 37 -27.08 -20.85 -3.67
N ILE A 38 -27.64 -21.31 -4.79
CA ILE A 38 -28.73 -22.32 -4.79
C ILE A 38 -28.21 -23.64 -4.23
N GLY A 39 -27.10 -24.17 -4.76
CA GLY A 39 -26.56 -25.47 -4.39
C GLY A 39 -26.15 -25.57 -2.91
N GLY A 40 -25.47 -24.54 -2.38
CA GLY A 40 -25.07 -24.47 -0.98
C GLY A 40 -26.26 -24.46 -0.02
N ASN A 41 -27.29 -23.65 -0.33
CA ASN A 41 -28.46 -23.56 0.53
C ASN A 41 -29.38 -24.81 0.43
N VAL A 42 -29.55 -25.38 -0.76
CA VAL A 42 -30.22 -26.69 -0.92
C VAL A 42 -29.50 -27.78 -0.12
N LEU A 43 -28.16 -27.78 -0.09
CA LEU A 43 -27.38 -28.74 0.71
C LEU A 43 -27.65 -28.56 2.22
N ILE A 44 -27.64 -27.33 2.75
CA ILE A 44 -27.89 -27.02 4.16
C ILE A 44 -29.31 -27.47 4.58
N VAL A 45 -30.32 -27.06 3.81
CA VAL A 45 -31.73 -27.45 4.02
C VAL A 45 -31.85 -28.98 3.99
N SER A 46 -31.30 -29.62 2.96
CA SER A 46 -31.35 -31.08 2.81
C SER A 46 -30.66 -31.82 3.96
N ALA A 47 -29.51 -31.33 4.46
CA ALA A 47 -28.80 -31.96 5.57
C ALA A 47 -29.62 -31.93 6.87
N VAL A 48 -30.23 -30.79 7.21
CA VAL A 48 -31.05 -30.63 8.43
C VAL A 48 -32.35 -31.44 8.34
N PHE A 49 -32.99 -31.50 7.17
CA PHE A 49 -34.23 -32.27 7.00
C PHE A 49 -34.01 -33.78 6.83
N THR A 50 -32.94 -34.25 6.20
CA THR A 50 -32.65 -35.70 6.09
C THR A 50 -32.10 -36.29 7.39
N CYS A 51 -31.21 -35.59 8.10
CA CYS A 51 -30.59 -36.11 9.31
C CYS A 51 -31.36 -35.70 10.57
N HIS A 52 -32.15 -36.62 11.14
CA HIS A 52 -32.91 -36.35 12.37
C HIS A 52 -32.04 -35.93 13.57
N LYS A 53 -30.74 -36.28 13.60
CA LYS A 53 -29.81 -35.83 14.65
C LYS A 53 -29.45 -34.34 14.54
N LEU A 54 -29.59 -33.72 13.37
CA LEU A 54 -29.28 -32.31 13.13
C LEU A 54 -30.44 -31.36 13.42
N ARG A 55 -31.61 -31.85 13.86
CA ARG A 55 -32.82 -31.02 14.11
C ARG A 55 -32.80 -30.32 15.48
N SER A 56 -31.71 -29.63 15.81
CA SER A 56 -31.61 -28.74 16.98
C SER A 56 -32.36 -27.43 16.75
N VAL A 57 -32.65 -26.64 17.80
CA VAL A 57 -33.33 -25.34 17.63
C VAL A 57 -32.47 -24.36 16.82
N THR A 58 -31.18 -24.25 17.13
CA THR A 58 -30.21 -23.44 16.39
C THR A 58 -30.11 -23.86 14.92
N ASN A 59 -30.14 -25.16 14.64
CA ASN A 59 -30.08 -25.68 13.27
C ASN A 59 -31.38 -25.45 12.49
N LEU A 60 -32.53 -25.29 13.16
CA LEU A 60 -33.78 -24.85 12.53
C LEU A 60 -33.70 -23.37 12.13
N PHE A 61 -32.99 -22.51 12.88
CA PHE A 61 -32.72 -21.13 12.44
C PHE A 61 -31.74 -21.09 11.26
N ILE A 62 -30.68 -21.91 11.29
CA ILE A 62 -29.75 -22.02 10.14
C ILE A 62 -30.48 -22.54 8.89
N ALA A 63 -31.40 -23.50 9.03
CA ALA A 63 -32.25 -23.94 7.93
C ALA A 63 -33.25 -22.87 7.46
N SER A 64 -33.76 -22.01 8.37
CA SER A 64 -34.64 -20.89 8.03
C SER A 64 -33.90 -19.78 7.27
N LEU A 65 -32.67 -19.46 7.67
CA LEU A 65 -31.76 -18.58 6.92
C LEU A 65 -31.47 -19.16 5.52
N ALA A 66 -31.05 -20.42 5.44
CA ALA A 66 -30.79 -21.08 4.16
C ALA A 66 -32.04 -21.18 3.26
N CYS A 67 -33.26 -21.23 3.82
CA CYS A 67 -34.48 -21.09 3.02
C CYS A 67 -34.64 -19.68 2.43
N ALA A 68 -34.37 -18.61 3.18
CA ALA A 68 -34.43 -17.23 2.68
C ALA A 68 -33.37 -16.98 1.60
N ASP A 69 -32.11 -17.39 1.85
CA ASP A 69 -31.02 -17.27 0.88
C ASP A 69 -31.25 -18.13 -0.38
N LEU A 70 -31.93 -19.27 -0.24
CA LEU A 70 -32.37 -20.09 -1.38
C LEU A 70 -33.47 -19.39 -2.20
N PHE A 71 -34.47 -18.80 -1.55
CA PHE A 71 -35.50 -18.05 -2.27
C PHE A 71 -34.93 -16.82 -2.96
N LEU A 72 -33.99 -16.09 -2.34
CA LEU A 72 -33.22 -15.02 -2.98
C LEU A 72 -32.51 -15.54 -4.24
N GLY A 73 -31.76 -16.64 -4.11
CA GLY A 73 -31.02 -17.28 -5.21
C GLY A 73 -31.90 -17.78 -6.37
N VAL A 74 -33.12 -18.23 -6.09
CA VAL A 74 -34.06 -18.78 -7.10
C VAL A 74 -34.99 -17.71 -7.69
N THR A 75 -35.39 -16.68 -6.94
CA THR A 75 -36.47 -15.76 -7.34
C THR A 75 -36.05 -14.31 -7.55
N VAL A 76 -34.89 -13.90 -7.05
CA VAL A 76 -34.40 -12.52 -7.15
C VAL A 76 -33.17 -12.47 -8.06
N LEU A 77 -32.12 -13.21 -7.71
CA LEU A 77 -30.84 -13.18 -8.42
C LEU A 77 -30.93 -13.52 -9.92
N PRO A 78 -31.73 -14.51 -10.41
CA PRO A 78 -31.77 -14.82 -11.84
C PRO A 78 -32.37 -13.69 -12.69
N PHE A 79 -33.35 -12.97 -12.13
CA PHE A 79 -33.96 -11.80 -12.78
C PHE A 79 -33.06 -10.57 -12.71
N SER A 80 -32.27 -10.42 -11.63
CA SER A 80 -31.20 -9.43 -11.54
C SER A 80 -30.14 -9.67 -12.64
N VAL A 81 -29.65 -10.90 -12.77
CA VAL A 81 -28.67 -11.27 -13.81
C VAL A 81 -29.26 -11.07 -15.21
N ALA A 82 -30.54 -11.37 -15.43
CA ALA A 82 -31.22 -11.07 -16.69
C ALA A 82 -31.31 -9.55 -16.96
N GLN A 83 -31.58 -8.72 -15.95
CA GLN A 83 -31.60 -7.26 -16.09
C GLN A 83 -30.21 -6.69 -16.41
N GLU A 84 -29.15 -7.16 -15.76
CA GLU A 84 -27.77 -6.72 -16.06
C GLU A 84 -27.36 -7.15 -17.49
N VAL A 85 -27.47 -8.45 -17.79
CA VAL A 85 -27.00 -9.05 -19.06
C VAL A 85 -27.79 -8.53 -20.27
N LEU A 86 -29.07 -8.18 -20.12
CA LEU A 86 -29.85 -7.54 -21.18
C LEU A 86 -29.78 -6.01 -21.15
N SER A 87 -29.38 -5.40 -20.02
CA SER A 87 -29.48 -3.97 -19.70
C SER A 87 -30.89 -3.36 -19.70
N TYR A 88 -31.94 -4.15 -19.98
CA TYR A 88 -33.36 -3.78 -19.89
C TYR A 88 -34.25 -4.92 -19.37
N TRP A 89 -35.38 -4.53 -18.78
CA TRP A 89 -36.34 -5.36 -18.10
C TRP A 89 -37.46 -5.86 -19.03
N ILE A 90 -37.31 -7.11 -19.48
CA ILE A 90 -38.27 -7.77 -20.38
C ILE A 90 -39.59 -8.22 -19.71
N PHE A 91 -39.67 -8.26 -18.38
CA PHE A 91 -40.77 -8.91 -17.65
C PHE A 91 -41.96 -8.00 -17.30
N GLY A 92 -41.93 -6.72 -17.69
CA GLY A 92 -43.02 -5.76 -17.50
C GLY A 92 -43.19 -5.22 -16.06
N SER A 93 -43.99 -4.17 -15.92
CA SER A 93 -44.14 -3.38 -14.68
C SER A 93 -44.73 -4.16 -13.50
N PHE A 94 -45.61 -5.11 -13.79
CA PHE A 94 -46.21 -6.00 -12.78
C PHE A 94 -45.14 -6.92 -12.16
N TRP A 95 -44.32 -7.59 -12.98
CA TRP A 95 -43.23 -8.41 -12.45
C TRP A 95 -42.14 -7.58 -11.80
N CYS A 96 -41.86 -6.37 -12.30
CA CYS A 96 -40.92 -5.43 -11.68
C CYS A 96 -41.33 -5.12 -10.23
N SER A 97 -42.59 -4.75 -10.01
CA SER A 97 -43.12 -4.41 -8.69
C SER A 97 -43.10 -5.63 -7.74
N ILE A 98 -43.31 -6.84 -8.25
CA ILE A 98 -43.22 -8.09 -7.48
C ILE A 98 -41.76 -8.43 -7.13
N TRP A 99 -40.85 -8.36 -8.11
CA TRP A 99 -39.44 -8.71 -7.93
C TRP A 99 -38.77 -7.82 -6.87
N LEU A 100 -38.97 -6.49 -6.94
CA LEU A 100 -38.48 -5.55 -5.93
C LEU A 100 -39.07 -5.83 -4.53
N ALA A 101 -40.36 -6.17 -4.42
CA ALA A 101 -40.97 -6.52 -3.14
C ALA A 101 -40.45 -7.87 -2.58
N VAL A 102 -40.17 -8.84 -3.45
CA VAL A 102 -39.60 -10.15 -3.07
C VAL A 102 -38.13 -10.01 -2.65
N ASP A 103 -37.34 -9.15 -3.29
CA ASP A 103 -35.97 -8.84 -2.86
C ASP A 103 -35.96 -8.25 -1.44
N VAL A 104 -36.68 -7.16 -1.22
CA VAL A 104 -36.82 -6.53 0.10
C VAL A 104 -37.32 -7.54 1.14
N TRP A 105 -38.24 -8.44 0.77
CA TRP A 105 -38.73 -9.49 1.67
C TRP A 105 -37.65 -10.52 2.04
N MET A 106 -36.96 -11.10 1.05
CA MET A 106 -35.96 -12.16 1.27
C MET A 106 -34.71 -11.62 1.98
N CYS A 107 -34.19 -10.46 1.56
CA CYS A 107 -33.07 -9.81 2.22
C CYS A 107 -33.39 -9.49 3.69
N THR A 108 -34.58 -8.92 3.97
CA THR A 108 -35.03 -8.68 5.35
C THR A 108 -35.24 -9.98 6.13
N ALA A 109 -35.66 -11.07 5.49
CA ALA A 109 -35.80 -12.37 6.14
C ALA A 109 -34.44 -12.97 6.53
N SER A 110 -33.43 -12.92 5.67
CA SER A 110 -32.09 -13.41 5.99
C SER A 110 -31.46 -12.61 7.14
N ILE A 111 -31.53 -11.27 7.09
CA ILE A 111 -30.96 -10.40 8.12
C ILE A 111 -31.68 -10.59 9.49
N LEU A 112 -33.00 -10.75 9.52
CA LEU A 112 -33.72 -11.03 10.76
C LEU A 112 -33.49 -12.47 11.28
N ASN A 113 -33.24 -13.46 10.40
CA ASN A 113 -32.78 -14.79 10.84
C ASN A 113 -31.41 -14.70 11.54
N LEU A 114 -30.45 -13.90 11.03
CA LEU A 114 -29.17 -13.64 11.70
C LEU A 114 -29.35 -12.99 13.09
N CYS A 115 -30.31 -12.07 13.22
CA CYS A 115 -30.66 -11.47 14.52
C CYS A 115 -31.15 -12.52 15.53
N VAL A 116 -32.03 -13.43 15.10
CA VAL A 116 -32.55 -14.51 15.95
C VAL A 116 -31.48 -15.55 16.29
N ILE A 117 -30.58 -15.88 15.36
CA ILE A 117 -29.41 -16.71 15.64
C ILE A 117 -28.53 -16.05 16.72
N SER A 118 -28.30 -14.75 16.62
CA SER A 118 -27.51 -14.00 17.62
C SER A 118 -28.17 -13.99 19.01
N LEU A 119 -29.49 -13.83 19.08
CA LEU A 119 -30.27 -13.97 20.31
C LEU A 119 -30.20 -15.40 20.89
N ASP A 120 -30.32 -16.43 20.05
CA ASP A 120 -30.21 -17.84 20.45
C ASP A 120 -28.83 -18.16 21.05
N ARG A 121 -27.75 -17.69 20.40
CA ARG A 121 -26.38 -17.81 20.93
C ARG A 121 -26.20 -17.03 22.23
N TYR A 122 -26.75 -15.82 22.34
CA TYR A 122 -26.69 -15.03 23.58
C TYR A 122 -27.39 -15.73 24.75
N LEU A 123 -28.57 -16.31 24.53
CA LEU A 123 -29.32 -17.06 25.56
C LEU A 123 -28.60 -18.35 25.96
N ALA A 124 -28.06 -19.10 24.99
CA ALA A 124 -27.30 -20.32 25.25
C ALA A 124 -26.04 -20.05 26.10
N ILE A 125 -25.30 -18.98 25.79
CA ILE A 125 -24.05 -18.61 26.48
C ILE A 125 -24.34 -18.02 27.88
N THR A 126 -25.38 -17.20 28.04
CA THR A 126 -25.66 -16.53 29.32
C THR A 126 -26.50 -17.34 30.31
N ARG A 127 -27.30 -18.30 29.84
CA ARG A 127 -28.24 -19.06 30.68
C ARG A 127 -28.23 -20.58 30.39
N PRO A 128 -27.06 -21.24 30.29
CA PRO A 128 -26.96 -22.63 29.79
C PRO A 128 -27.91 -23.61 30.50
N PHE A 129 -27.98 -23.58 31.84
CA PHE A 129 -28.86 -24.47 32.62
C PHE A 129 -30.36 -24.19 32.50
N LYS A 130 -30.77 -23.04 31.95
CA LYS A 130 -32.18 -22.69 31.68
C LYS A 130 -32.47 -22.54 30.18
N TYR A 131 -31.48 -22.71 29.32
CA TYR A 131 -31.63 -22.54 27.88
C TYR A 131 -32.65 -23.53 27.30
N HIS A 132 -32.66 -24.78 27.76
CA HIS A 132 -33.66 -25.77 27.33
C HIS A 132 -35.09 -25.44 27.79
N ASP A 133 -35.27 -24.84 28.97
CA ASP A 133 -36.58 -24.40 29.48
C ASP A 133 -37.09 -23.13 28.77
N LEU A 134 -36.17 -22.26 28.37
CA LEU A 134 -36.44 -21.01 27.66
C LEU A 134 -36.67 -21.26 26.17
N MET A 135 -35.92 -22.19 25.56
CA MET A 135 -35.78 -22.32 24.12
C MET A 135 -36.12 -23.73 23.62
N SER A 136 -37.42 -24.02 23.58
CA SER A 136 -37.96 -25.26 23.01
C SER A 136 -38.12 -25.18 21.49
N GLN A 137 -38.17 -26.33 20.80
CA GLN A 137 -38.46 -26.39 19.36
C GLN A 137 -39.79 -25.72 18.96
N ALA A 138 -40.79 -25.71 19.86
CA ALA A 138 -42.04 -24.99 19.62
C ALA A 138 -41.83 -23.46 19.59
N ARG A 139 -41.08 -22.91 20.56
CA ARG A 139 -40.73 -21.48 20.56
C ARG A 139 -39.80 -21.09 19.42
N GLY A 140 -38.84 -21.94 19.07
CA GLY A 140 -38.00 -21.73 17.88
C GLY A 140 -38.81 -21.60 16.58
N LYS A 141 -39.83 -22.45 16.38
CA LYS A 141 -40.76 -22.33 15.25
C LYS A 141 -41.60 -21.05 15.30
N ILE A 142 -42.00 -20.59 16.49
CA ILE A 142 -42.69 -19.30 16.65
C ILE A 142 -41.75 -18.14 16.27
N PHE A 143 -40.49 -18.15 16.70
CA PHE A 143 -39.51 -17.12 16.29
C PHE A 143 -39.25 -17.13 14.77
N ILE A 144 -39.15 -18.30 14.13
CA ILE A 144 -39.09 -18.40 12.66
C ILE A 144 -40.34 -17.77 12.04
N GLY A 145 -41.55 -18.15 12.48
CA GLY A 145 -42.80 -17.58 11.97
C GLY A 145 -42.86 -16.05 12.12
N LEU A 146 -42.42 -15.53 13.27
CA LEU A 146 -42.35 -14.08 13.52
C LEU A 146 -41.36 -13.38 12.59
N VAL A 147 -40.18 -13.96 12.30
CA VAL A 147 -39.24 -13.40 11.32
C VAL A 147 -39.91 -13.28 9.94
N TRP A 148 -40.46 -14.38 9.41
CA TRP A 148 -41.07 -14.38 8.08
C TRP A 148 -42.28 -13.43 7.99
N ILE A 149 -43.07 -13.29 9.05
CA ILE A 149 -44.19 -12.33 9.13
C ILE A 149 -43.68 -10.87 9.19
N ILE A 150 -42.67 -10.56 10.01
CA ILE A 150 -42.14 -9.20 10.14
C ILE A 150 -41.48 -8.76 8.84
N SER A 151 -40.66 -9.61 8.22
CA SER A 151 -40.07 -9.33 6.90
C SER A 151 -41.11 -9.12 5.81
N PHE A 152 -42.24 -9.85 5.87
CA PHE A 152 -43.35 -9.66 4.92
C PHE A 152 -44.06 -8.32 5.16
N VAL A 153 -44.32 -7.94 6.42
CA VAL A 153 -44.93 -6.64 6.75
C VAL A 153 -44.04 -5.47 6.28
N ILE A 154 -42.71 -5.61 6.37
CA ILE A 154 -41.75 -4.59 5.90
C ILE A 154 -41.76 -4.45 4.36
N CYS A 155 -42.05 -5.51 3.60
CA CYS A 155 -42.13 -5.43 2.13
C CYS A 155 -43.51 -5.04 1.57
N LEU A 156 -44.53 -4.83 2.41
CA LEU A 156 -45.87 -4.45 1.97
C LEU A 156 -45.99 -3.06 1.30
N PRO A 157 -45.31 -1.98 1.72
CA PRO A 157 -45.66 -0.64 1.24
C PRO A 157 -45.59 -0.39 -0.27
N PRO A 158 -44.59 -0.93 -1.02
CA PRO A 158 -44.58 -0.89 -2.49
C PRO A 158 -45.80 -1.59 -3.13
N LEU A 159 -46.37 -2.60 -2.47
CA LEU A 159 -47.50 -3.39 -2.97
C LEU A 159 -48.87 -2.78 -2.63
N VAL A 160 -48.96 -1.95 -1.58
CA VAL A 160 -50.21 -1.28 -1.17
C VAL A 160 -50.33 0.16 -1.66
N GLY A 161 -49.42 0.61 -2.53
CA GLY A 161 -49.51 1.90 -3.19
C GLY A 161 -48.98 3.09 -2.40
N TRP A 162 -47.99 2.91 -1.50
CA TRP A 162 -47.16 4.03 -1.02
C TRP A 162 -46.17 4.44 -2.12
N ASN A 163 -46.74 4.89 -3.25
CA ASN A 163 -46.06 5.14 -4.52
C ASN A 163 -47.04 5.89 -5.46
N GLU A 164 -47.39 7.15 -5.14
CA GLU A 164 -48.37 7.94 -5.92
C GLU A 164 -47.78 8.57 -7.20
N GLN A 165 -46.61 8.09 -7.64
CA GLN A 165 -46.27 8.04 -9.06
C GLN A 165 -45.96 6.59 -9.45
N ARG A 166 -46.34 6.19 -10.67
CA ARG A 166 -46.27 4.79 -11.13
C ARG A 166 -44.90 4.16 -10.88
N SER A 167 -44.87 2.88 -10.47
CA SER A 167 -43.66 2.04 -10.46
C SER A 167 -42.82 2.33 -11.69
N SER A 168 -41.68 3.00 -11.49
CA SER A 168 -40.96 3.71 -12.54
C SER A 168 -40.17 2.73 -13.38
N ILE A 169 -40.88 2.06 -14.28
CA ILE A 169 -40.32 1.56 -15.53
C ILE A 169 -39.84 2.79 -16.31
N VAL A 170 -38.57 3.13 -16.11
CA VAL A 170 -37.91 4.25 -16.78
C VAL A 170 -37.83 3.89 -18.25
N LYS A 171 -38.47 4.66 -19.14
CA LYS A 171 -38.15 4.58 -20.57
C LYS A 171 -36.70 5.05 -20.70
N ILE A 172 -35.81 4.18 -21.19
CA ILE A 172 -34.54 4.61 -21.74
C ILE A 172 -34.90 5.39 -23.01
N ASP A 173 -34.58 6.67 -23.04
CA ASP A 173 -34.80 7.49 -24.22
C ASP A 173 -34.02 6.87 -25.40
N PRO A 174 -34.69 6.54 -26.52
CA PRO A 174 -33.97 6.12 -27.71
C PRO A 174 -33.07 7.28 -28.15
N PRO A 175 -31.85 7.00 -28.68
CA PRO A 175 -31.00 8.05 -29.21
C PRO A 175 -31.80 8.83 -30.25
N THR A 176 -32.04 10.11 -29.98
CA THR A 176 -32.98 10.89 -30.78
C THR A 176 -32.31 11.24 -32.10
N ILE A 177 -32.46 10.35 -33.09
CA ILE A 177 -32.01 10.56 -34.47
C ILE A 177 -32.86 11.67 -35.08
N ARG A 178 -32.52 12.92 -34.75
CA ARG A 178 -32.87 14.07 -35.58
C ARG A 178 -32.08 13.94 -36.87
N HIS A 179 -32.68 13.28 -37.86
CA HIS A 179 -32.37 13.55 -39.26
C HIS A 179 -32.72 15.01 -39.56
N ASN A 180 -31.82 15.93 -39.20
CA ASN A 180 -31.94 17.32 -39.56
C ASN A 180 -31.80 17.39 -41.09
N LEU A 181 -32.84 17.89 -41.77
CA LEU A 181 -32.90 17.99 -43.23
C LEU A 181 -31.92 19.03 -43.84
N SER A 182 -30.92 19.47 -43.06
CA SER A 182 -29.83 20.33 -43.53
C SER A 182 -28.92 19.64 -44.53
N GLU A 183 -28.57 18.36 -44.34
CA GLU A 183 -27.66 17.65 -45.25
C GLU A 183 -28.28 17.44 -46.64
N PHE A 184 -29.59 17.21 -46.72
CA PHE A 184 -30.28 17.04 -48.01
C PHE A 184 -30.26 18.34 -48.85
N ASN A 185 -30.20 19.51 -48.21
CA ASN A 185 -30.07 20.79 -48.88
C ASN A 185 -28.63 21.07 -49.37
N VAL A 186 -27.61 20.51 -48.72
CA VAL A 186 -26.21 20.61 -49.17
C VAL A 186 -26.00 19.84 -50.47
N GLU A 187 -26.61 18.66 -50.60
CA GLU A 187 -26.44 17.82 -51.78
C GLU A 187 -27.14 18.40 -53.03
N LEU A 188 -28.29 19.07 -52.87
CA LEU A 188 -28.93 19.87 -53.93
C LEU A 188 -28.03 21.02 -54.40
N HIS A 189 -27.35 21.71 -53.48
CA HIS A 189 -26.47 22.83 -53.82
C HIS A 189 -25.21 22.41 -54.59
N ARG A 190 -24.77 21.15 -54.46
CA ARG A 190 -23.67 20.56 -55.26
C ARG A 190 -24.05 20.26 -56.71
N LEU A 191 -25.34 20.13 -57.02
CA LEU A 191 -25.83 19.79 -58.36
C LEU A 191 -26.27 21.02 -59.19
N GLY A 192 -26.11 22.24 -58.65
CA GLY A 192 -26.30 23.49 -59.42
C GLY A 192 -27.75 23.85 -59.73
N LEU A 193 -28.72 23.25 -59.05
CA LEU A 193 -30.16 23.53 -59.24
C LEU A 193 -30.67 24.54 -58.20
N GLN A 194 -31.29 25.62 -58.68
CA GLN A 194 -31.87 26.70 -57.87
C GLN A 194 -33.26 26.32 -57.33
N PRO A 195 -33.52 26.35 -56.01
CA PRO A 195 -34.83 26.09 -55.43
C PRO A 195 -35.59 27.38 -55.06
N GLU A 196 -35.79 28.30 -56.01
CA GLU A 196 -36.91 29.24 -55.87
C GLU A 196 -38.23 28.48 -56.11
N ASN A 197 -39.27 28.79 -55.31
CA ASN A 197 -40.61 28.18 -55.32
C ASN A 197 -40.78 26.81 -54.62
N VAL A 198 -40.53 26.76 -53.31
CA VAL A 198 -41.23 25.81 -52.42
C VAL A 198 -41.96 26.59 -51.33
N THR A 199 -43.29 26.62 -51.39
CA THR A 199 -44.17 27.24 -50.38
C THR A 199 -45.08 26.19 -49.77
N TYR A 200 -45.24 26.21 -48.45
CA TYR A 200 -46.30 25.50 -47.75
C TYR A 200 -46.89 26.37 -46.64
N ALA A 201 -48.22 26.37 -46.54
CA ALA A 201 -48.99 27.25 -45.67
C ALA A 201 -49.69 26.47 -44.54
N PHE A 202 -50.01 27.16 -43.45
CA PHE A 202 -50.88 26.63 -42.40
C PHE A 202 -52.34 26.60 -42.88
N VAL A 203 -52.98 25.42 -42.80
CA VAL A 203 -54.45 25.28 -42.84
C VAL A 203 -54.86 24.23 -41.79
N SER A 204 -56.00 24.44 -41.13
CA SER A 204 -56.51 23.59 -40.05
C SER A 204 -57.67 22.69 -40.50
N GLY A 205 -57.72 21.47 -39.98
CA GLY A 205 -58.98 20.86 -39.52
C GLY A 205 -59.65 19.75 -40.34
N THR A 206 -60.24 18.82 -39.58
CA THR A 206 -61.41 17.96 -39.84
C THR A 206 -61.34 16.71 -40.78
N ASP A 207 -61.76 15.58 -40.16
CA ASP A 207 -62.59 14.48 -40.68
C ASP A 207 -62.05 13.33 -41.57
N MET A 208 -61.47 12.32 -40.88
CA MET A 208 -61.65 10.84 -41.02
C MET A 208 -61.42 10.10 -42.38
N PRO A 209 -61.20 8.75 -42.38
CA PRO A 209 -61.07 7.81 -41.26
C PRO A 209 -59.67 7.13 -41.16
N SER A 210 -59.41 6.42 -40.05
CA SER A 210 -58.11 5.81 -39.75
C SER A 210 -57.89 4.41 -40.33
N PRO A 211 -56.64 4.08 -40.72
CA PRO A 211 -56.06 2.78 -40.38
C PRO A 211 -54.63 2.89 -39.78
N ARG A 212 -54.53 2.63 -38.47
CA ARG A 212 -53.33 2.22 -37.71
C ARG A 212 -52.00 2.95 -38.00
N THR A 213 -51.73 4.00 -37.24
CA THR A 213 -50.34 4.34 -36.87
C THR A 213 -49.73 3.22 -36.03
N ILE A 214 -48.48 2.86 -36.29
CA ILE A 214 -47.65 2.05 -35.39
C ILE A 214 -46.77 3.04 -34.62
N SER A 215 -47.05 3.24 -33.33
CA SER A 215 -46.13 3.98 -32.46
C SER A 215 -45.08 3.01 -31.92
N CYS A 216 -43.80 3.19 -32.28
CA CYS A 216 -42.67 2.57 -31.55
C CYS A 216 -42.45 3.37 -30.24
N ASP A 217 -43.48 3.39 -29.38
CA ASP A 217 -43.57 4.17 -28.13
C ASP A 217 -42.77 3.53 -26.98
N ASP A 218 -42.57 2.22 -27.05
CA ASP A 218 -41.93 1.41 -26.02
C ASP A 218 -40.44 1.23 -26.30
N GLY A 219 -39.66 2.27 -25.99
CA GLY A 219 -38.21 2.12 -25.80
C GLY A 219 -37.85 1.08 -24.73
N PRO A 220 -36.58 0.63 -24.66
CA PRO A 220 -36.13 -0.30 -23.62
C PRO A 220 -36.29 0.34 -22.23
N LYS A 221 -36.45 -0.49 -21.20
CA LYS A 221 -36.99 -0.07 -19.90
C LYS A 221 -36.22 -0.69 -18.74
N ARG A 222 -35.91 0.04 -17.67
CA ARG A 222 -35.31 -0.55 -16.45
C ARG A 222 -36.33 -0.74 -15.33
N CYS A 223 -36.07 -1.70 -14.43
CA CYS A 223 -36.82 -1.87 -13.19
C CYS A 223 -35.96 -1.39 -12.02
N GLU A 224 -36.43 -0.35 -11.33
CA GLU A 224 -35.67 0.36 -10.30
C GLU A 224 -36.56 0.66 -9.08
N LEU A 225 -35.96 0.80 -7.91
CA LEU A 225 -36.66 1.00 -6.64
C LEU A 225 -37.13 2.46 -6.49
N VAL A 226 -38.25 2.68 -5.79
CA VAL A 226 -38.90 4.00 -5.64
C VAL A 226 -37.97 5.00 -4.96
N SER A 227 -37.66 6.10 -5.64
CA SER A 227 -36.77 7.18 -5.17
C SER A 227 -37.43 8.16 -4.18
N GLU A 228 -38.54 7.79 -3.53
CA GLU A 228 -39.22 8.64 -2.55
C GLU A 228 -38.44 8.64 -1.22
N PRO A 229 -38.01 9.80 -0.68
CA PRO A 229 -37.22 9.85 0.55
C PRO A 229 -37.88 9.17 1.75
N GLY A 230 -39.22 9.24 1.86
CA GLY A 230 -39.98 8.56 2.92
C GLY A 230 -39.87 7.03 2.84
N TYR A 231 -39.98 6.48 1.62
CA TYR A 231 -39.82 5.04 1.38
C TYR A 231 -38.36 4.58 1.58
N ILE A 232 -37.37 5.36 1.12
CA ILE A 232 -35.95 5.05 1.32
C ILE A 232 -35.63 4.97 2.82
N VAL A 233 -36.03 5.96 3.61
CA VAL A 233 -35.80 5.97 5.07
C VAL A 233 -36.53 4.82 5.76
N TYR A 234 -37.78 4.53 5.40
CA TYR A 234 -38.53 3.40 5.96
C TYR A 234 -37.86 2.06 5.66
N SER A 235 -37.59 1.78 4.39
CA SER A 235 -37.08 0.49 3.93
C SER A 235 -35.68 0.21 4.47
N ALA A 236 -34.74 1.16 4.37
CA ALA A 236 -33.39 1.02 4.91
C ALA A 236 -33.37 0.89 6.45
N SER A 237 -34.28 1.56 7.15
CA SER A 237 -34.42 1.40 8.61
C SER A 237 -34.88 -0.02 8.98
N GLY A 238 -35.89 -0.54 8.27
CA GLY A 238 -36.48 -1.86 8.53
C GLY A 238 -35.60 -3.04 8.11
N SER A 239 -34.94 -2.95 6.95
CA SER A 239 -34.12 -4.05 6.40
C SER A 239 -32.70 -4.08 6.95
N PHE A 240 -32.08 -2.91 7.20
CA PHE A 240 -30.65 -2.80 7.49
C PHE A 240 -30.34 -2.20 8.86
N TYR A 241 -30.71 -0.93 9.12
CA TYR A 241 -30.20 -0.22 10.30
C TYR A 241 -30.70 -0.79 11.64
N ILE A 242 -32.01 -1.00 11.80
CA ILE A 242 -32.56 -1.54 13.05
C ILE A 242 -32.02 -2.96 13.33
N PRO A 243 -32.02 -3.90 12.35
CA PRO A 243 -31.37 -5.20 12.53
C PRO A 243 -29.87 -5.11 12.84
N CYS A 244 -29.12 -4.20 12.19
CA CYS A 244 -27.69 -4.01 12.46
C CYS A 244 -27.43 -3.57 13.91
N CYS A 245 -28.19 -2.61 14.43
CA CYS A 245 -28.10 -2.20 15.84
C CYS A 245 -28.41 -3.37 16.80
N ILE A 246 -29.37 -4.23 16.46
CA ILE A 246 -29.72 -5.43 17.24
C ILE A 246 -28.58 -6.45 17.21
N LEU A 247 -27.94 -6.69 16.06
CA LEU A 247 -26.78 -7.56 15.91
C LEU A 247 -25.59 -7.05 16.73
N VAL A 248 -25.21 -5.77 16.59
CA VAL A 248 -24.11 -5.15 17.34
C VAL A 248 -24.35 -5.26 18.85
N PHE A 249 -25.58 -4.99 19.31
CA PHE A 249 -25.95 -5.17 20.71
C PHE A 249 -25.75 -6.63 21.18
N PHE A 250 -26.28 -7.62 20.46
CA PHE A 250 -26.12 -9.02 20.87
C PHE A 250 -24.68 -9.51 20.78
N TYR A 251 -23.90 -9.14 19.76
CA TYR A 251 -22.49 -9.50 19.66
C TYR A 251 -21.64 -8.89 20.78
N TRP A 252 -21.82 -7.60 21.11
CA TRP A 252 -21.19 -6.96 22.27
C TRP A 252 -21.52 -7.70 23.57
N ARG A 253 -22.79 -8.07 23.75
CA ARG A 253 -23.28 -8.77 24.95
C ARG A 253 -22.79 -10.23 25.01
N ILE A 254 -22.62 -10.90 23.86
CA ILE A 254 -21.98 -12.23 23.73
C ILE A 254 -20.49 -12.13 24.09
N TYR A 255 -19.76 -11.15 23.53
CA TYR A 255 -18.34 -10.94 23.79
C TYR A 255 -18.07 -10.73 25.29
N LEU A 256 -18.85 -9.88 25.96
CA LEU A 256 -18.75 -9.68 27.41
C LEU A 256 -19.10 -10.95 28.20
N ALA A 257 -20.10 -11.72 27.79
CA ALA A 257 -20.48 -12.97 28.46
C ALA A 257 -19.40 -14.06 28.31
N ALA A 258 -18.91 -14.28 27.09
CA ALA A 258 -17.84 -15.23 26.79
C ALA A 258 -16.53 -14.84 27.49
N THR A 259 -16.17 -13.56 27.49
CA THR A 259 -14.97 -13.06 28.19
C THR A 259 -15.07 -13.27 29.71
N ARG A 260 -16.25 -13.09 30.31
CA ARG A 260 -16.50 -13.40 31.73
C ARG A 260 -16.40 -14.89 32.01
N ALA A 261 -17.00 -15.75 31.16
CA ALA A 261 -16.90 -17.21 31.29
C ALA A 261 -15.46 -17.71 31.18
N THR A 262 -14.69 -17.24 30.18
CA THR A 262 -13.27 -17.59 30.01
C THR A 262 -12.41 -17.10 31.17
N LYS A 263 -12.68 -15.90 31.72
CA LYS A 263 -11.99 -15.40 32.93
C LYS A 263 -12.33 -16.21 34.19
N ALA A 264 -13.54 -16.78 34.30
CA ALA A 264 -13.90 -17.71 35.38
C ALA A 264 -13.22 -19.09 35.21
N LEU A 265 -13.20 -19.63 34.00
CA LEU A 265 -12.53 -20.89 33.67
C LEU A 265 -11.01 -20.81 33.91
N LYS A 266 -10.34 -19.73 33.48
CA LYS A 266 -8.92 -19.48 33.79
C LYS A 266 -8.63 -19.33 35.30
N ARG A 267 -9.63 -19.08 36.14
CA ARG A 267 -9.53 -18.99 37.61
C ARG A 267 -9.91 -20.28 38.34
N GLY A 268 -10.23 -21.37 37.62
CA GLY A 268 -10.52 -22.69 38.19
C GLY A 268 -11.68 -22.74 39.18
N THR A 269 -12.53 -21.71 39.19
CA THR A 269 -13.47 -21.40 40.28
C THR A 269 -14.80 -20.94 39.68
N ILE A 270 -15.77 -21.84 39.64
CA ILE A 270 -17.16 -21.48 39.35
C ILE A 270 -17.90 -21.33 40.68
N THR A 271 -18.16 -20.09 41.08
CA THR A 271 -19.08 -19.77 42.18
C THR A 271 -20.49 -19.58 41.63
N THR A 272 -21.45 -20.32 42.19
CA THR A 272 -22.88 -20.11 41.91
C THR A 272 -23.55 -19.63 43.20
N LYS A 273 -24.36 -18.57 43.12
CA LYS A 273 -25.18 -18.13 44.26
C LYS A 273 -26.39 -19.05 44.37
N SER A 274 -26.40 -19.89 45.40
CA SER A 274 -27.54 -20.74 45.73
C SER A 274 -28.67 -19.91 46.33
N HIS A 275 -29.88 -20.04 45.80
CA HIS A 275 -31.09 -19.47 46.40
C HIS A 275 -31.85 -20.57 47.15
N THR A 276 -31.56 -20.74 48.44
CA THR A 276 -32.41 -21.49 49.36
C THR A 276 -33.69 -20.71 49.70
N ARG A 277 -34.77 -21.42 50.04
CA ARG A 277 -36.05 -20.81 50.43
C ARG A 277 -36.03 -20.37 51.91
N LYS A 278 -36.99 -19.50 52.25
CA LYS A 278 -37.19 -18.88 53.59
C LYS A 278 -37.00 -19.85 54.77
N GLY A 279 -36.31 -19.39 55.82
CA GLY A 279 -36.46 -19.90 57.19
C GLY A 279 -35.18 -20.35 57.89
N ASP A 280 -34.26 -19.43 58.23
CA ASP A 280 -34.05 -18.99 59.62
C ASP A 280 -33.16 -17.72 59.66
N TYR A 281 -32.89 -17.15 60.85
CA TYR A 281 -32.32 -15.81 61.02
C TYR A 281 -30.89 -15.81 61.61
N SER A 282 -29.88 -15.44 60.81
CA SER A 282 -28.57 -14.99 61.31
C SER A 282 -27.83 -14.12 60.29
N PRO A 283 -27.27 -12.94 60.66
CA PRO A 283 -26.42 -12.16 59.77
C PRO A 283 -25.01 -12.77 59.63
N ASN A 284 -24.31 -12.36 58.56
CA ASN A 284 -22.88 -12.62 58.28
C ASN A 284 -22.43 -14.08 58.03
N SER A 285 -22.89 -14.67 56.92
CA SER A 285 -22.02 -15.54 56.10
C SER A 285 -22.51 -15.67 54.64
N GLU A 286 -21.79 -15.09 53.67
CA GLU A 286 -21.98 -15.44 52.25
C GLU A 286 -21.28 -16.77 51.94
N VAL A 287 -22.02 -17.88 52.02
CA VAL A 287 -21.50 -19.21 51.69
C VAL A 287 -21.39 -19.37 50.17
N SER A 288 -20.27 -18.95 49.58
CA SER A 288 -19.96 -19.19 48.17
C SER A 288 -19.40 -20.61 47.97
N VAL A 289 -20.16 -21.47 47.28
CA VAL A 289 -19.69 -22.82 46.93
C VAL A 289 -18.75 -22.75 45.72
N THR A 290 -17.50 -23.15 45.91
CA THR A 290 -16.47 -23.23 44.88
C THR A 290 -16.33 -24.66 44.38
N LEU A 291 -16.69 -24.91 43.11
CA LEU A 291 -16.47 -26.22 42.48
C LEU A 291 -15.11 -26.25 41.78
N ARG A 292 -14.19 -27.08 42.28
CA ARG A 292 -12.82 -27.23 41.76
C ARG A 292 -12.76 -28.36 40.74
N VAL A 293 -12.52 -28.04 39.47
CA VAL A 293 -12.49 -29.04 38.38
C VAL A 293 -11.08 -29.63 38.25
N HIS A 294 -10.91 -30.92 38.59
CA HIS A 294 -9.67 -31.64 38.34
C HIS A 294 -9.53 -31.99 36.85
N ARG A 295 -8.38 -31.68 36.26
CA ARG A 295 -7.95 -32.25 34.97
C ARG A 295 -7.27 -33.59 35.23
N GLY A 296 -7.73 -34.66 34.59
CA GLY A 296 -7.08 -35.97 34.63
C GLY A 296 -5.87 -36.01 33.69
N GLY A 297 -4.74 -36.52 34.17
CA GLY A 297 -3.57 -36.82 33.35
C GLY A 297 -3.60 -38.29 32.89
N SER A 298 -3.22 -38.53 31.64
CA SER A 298 -2.99 -39.87 31.09
C SER A 298 -1.75 -40.52 31.73
N LYS A 299 -1.83 -41.82 32.01
CA LYS A 299 -0.67 -42.68 32.32
C LYS A 299 -0.72 -43.90 31.41
N GLN A 300 0.47 -44.34 30.98
CA GLN A 300 0.64 -45.53 30.15
C GLN A 300 0.28 -46.81 30.92
N PHE A 301 -0.12 -47.84 30.18
CA PHE A 301 -0.36 -49.19 30.70
C PHE A 301 0.96 -49.96 30.87
N ALA A 302 1.13 -50.63 32.01
CA ALA A 302 2.00 -51.79 32.15
C ALA A 302 1.40 -52.77 33.17
N GLU A 303 0.97 -53.91 32.66
CA GLU A 303 0.77 -55.23 33.29
C GLU A 303 -0.10 -55.42 34.57
N SER A 304 -0.79 -56.56 34.55
CA SER A 304 -1.66 -57.16 35.58
C SER A 304 -0.82 -58.14 36.46
N PRO A 305 -1.27 -58.66 37.63
CA PRO A 305 -2.65 -59.16 37.85
C PRO A 305 -3.24 -59.19 39.28
N SER A 306 -4.41 -59.85 39.37
CA SER A 306 -5.02 -60.53 40.54
C SER A 306 -5.96 -59.76 41.50
N LEU A 307 -7.26 -59.88 41.19
CA LEU A 307 -8.39 -60.31 42.03
C LEU A 307 -8.56 -59.90 43.52
N GLN A 308 -9.84 -59.63 43.86
CA GLN A 308 -10.49 -59.75 45.19
C GLN A 308 -10.08 -58.71 46.25
N SER A 309 -10.93 -58.32 47.22
CA SER A 309 -12.39 -58.49 47.45
C SER A 309 -12.89 -57.38 48.41
N ARG A 310 -14.21 -57.28 48.61
CA ARG A 310 -14.99 -56.56 49.66
C ARG A 310 -14.16 -55.92 50.81
N GLY A 311 -14.35 -54.66 51.23
CA GLY A 311 -15.49 -53.74 51.07
C GLY A 311 -16.12 -53.40 52.44
N SER A 312 -16.76 -52.22 52.57
CA SER A 312 -17.39 -51.68 53.81
C SER A 312 -16.44 -51.33 54.97
N VAL A 313 -16.72 -50.41 55.91
CA VAL A 313 -17.53 -49.15 55.97
C VAL A 313 -17.37 -48.60 57.41
N ARG A 314 -17.59 -47.28 57.64
CA ARG A 314 -17.69 -46.61 58.98
C ARG A 314 -16.41 -46.58 59.86
N SER A 315 -16.25 -45.67 60.83
CA SER A 315 -16.77 -44.28 60.96
C SER A 315 -16.21 -43.53 62.19
N TYR A 316 -15.92 -42.24 62.02
CA TYR A 316 -16.12 -41.13 62.98
C TYR A 316 -15.28 -41.04 64.28
N THR A 317 -15.21 -39.79 64.78
CA THR A 317 -14.63 -39.30 66.06
C THR A 317 -13.12 -39.45 66.26
N GLY A 318 -12.41 -38.49 66.89
CA GLY A 318 -12.79 -37.12 67.31
C GLY A 318 -12.28 -36.72 68.71
N SER A 319 -11.80 -35.47 68.85
CA SER A 319 -11.18 -34.88 70.07
C SER A 319 -9.86 -35.54 70.53
N ILE A 320 -8.71 -34.86 70.54
CA ILE A 320 -8.29 -33.67 71.34
C ILE A 320 -7.98 -34.00 72.80
N ARG A 321 -6.67 -34.02 73.10
CA ARG A 321 -5.96 -33.45 74.27
C ARG A 321 -4.45 -33.71 74.05
N SER A 322 -3.47 -32.99 74.61
CA SER A 322 -3.31 -31.60 75.10
C SER A 322 -1.92 -31.53 75.77
N GLN A 323 -1.39 -30.34 76.06
CA GLN A 323 -0.16 -30.10 76.87
C GLN A 323 1.18 -30.48 76.19
N GLN A 324 2.34 -29.94 76.59
CA GLN A 324 2.73 -28.54 76.88
C GLN A 324 4.25 -28.47 77.16
N ASN A 325 4.88 -27.30 76.90
CA ASN A 325 6.14 -26.81 77.49
C ASN A 325 7.47 -27.51 77.10
N GLY A 326 8.61 -26.79 77.29
CA GLY A 326 9.99 -27.29 77.09
C GLY A 326 10.63 -26.96 75.73
N SER A 327 10.87 -25.71 75.30
CA SER A 327 11.77 -24.64 75.81
C SER A 327 13.28 -24.94 75.81
N SER A 328 14.07 -24.10 75.09
CA SER A 328 15.54 -23.85 75.22
C SER A 328 16.54 -25.01 74.96
N SER A 329 17.80 -24.81 74.54
CA SER A 329 18.53 -23.63 74.00
C SER A 329 19.93 -24.00 73.44
N TRP A 330 20.30 -23.41 72.28
CA TRP A 330 21.64 -22.96 71.79
C TRP A 330 22.99 -23.70 72.08
N GLY A 331 23.87 -23.69 71.06
CA GLY A 331 25.34 -23.89 71.13
C GLY A 331 25.85 -24.87 70.05
N SER A 332 26.67 -24.59 69.03
CA SER A 332 27.82 -23.69 68.75
C SER A 332 29.21 -24.23 69.17
N GLY A 333 30.08 -24.64 68.22
CA GLY A 333 31.45 -25.12 68.53
C GLY A 333 32.34 -25.67 67.38
N GLN A 334 33.01 -24.77 66.66
CA GLN A 334 34.36 -24.83 66.01
C GLN A 334 35.04 -26.14 65.49
N ASN A 335 35.49 -26.05 64.21
CA ASN A 335 36.80 -26.42 63.60
C ASN A 335 37.56 -27.74 63.90
N GLY A 336 37.66 -28.60 62.87
CA GLY A 336 38.90 -28.76 62.06
C GLY A 336 39.92 -29.89 62.37
N SER A 337 40.26 -30.71 61.36
CA SER A 337 41.59 -31.36 61.16
C SER A 337 41.73 -32.01 59.75
N VAL A 338 42.84 -32.71 59.46
CA VAL A 338 43.37 -33.04 58.11
C VAL A 338 43.93 -34.49 57.99
N LYS A 339 44.03 -35.03 56.74
CA LYS A 339 44.85 -36.17 56.21
C LYS A 339 44.33 -37.65 56.17
N SER A 340 44.13 -38.11 54.92
CA SER A 340 44.84 -39.24 54.25
C SER A 340 44.23 -40.67 54.10
N THR A 341 43.99 -41.06 52.82
CA THR A 341 44.35 -42.32 52.12
C THR A 341 43.96 -43.73 52.63
N LYS A 342 43.42 -44.62 51.74
CA LYS A 342 44.14 -45.78 51.10
C LYS A 342 43.32 -46.81 50.26
N ARG A 343 43.94 -47.26 49.13
CA ARG A 343 44.06 -48.66 48.57
C ARG A 343 42.98 -49.42 47.74
N HIS A 344 43.33 -49.62 46.45
CA HIS A 344 43.62 -50.91 45.72
C HIS A 344 42.56 -51.89 45.11
N ALA A 345 42.81 -52.19 43.81
CA ALA A 345 42.95 -53.53 43.15
C ALA A 345 41.72 -54.35 42.65
N ALA A 346 41.82 -55.19 41.58
CA ALA A 346 42.74 -55.27 40.42
C ALA A 346 42.32 -56.35 39.38
N LEU A 347 42.87 -56.25 38.14
CA LEU A 347 43.07 -57.31 37.12
C LEU A 347 41.81 -57.86 36.39
N THR A 348 41.88 -58.37 35.15
CA THR A 348 43.06 -58.95 34.43
C THR A 348 43.56 -58.18 33.16
N THR A 349 43.48 -58.76 31.95
CA THR A 349 44.41 -58.54 30.80
C THR A 349 43.83 -59.13 29.50
N SER A 350 44.19 -58.80 28.24
CA SER A 350 45.07 -57.78 27.59
C SER A 350 44.70 -57.74 26.06
N ARG A 351 45.47 -57.48 24.97
CA ARG A 351 46.90 -57.34 24.58
C ARG A 351 46.91 -56.85 23.10
N SER A 352 47.77 -56.01 22.51
CA SER A 352 48.75 -55.00 23.01
C SER A 352 48.84 -53.75 22.07
N LYS A 353 49.72 -53.48 21.07
CA LYS A 353 51.03 -54.02 20.60
C LYS A 353 51.99 -52.96 19.92
N ARG A 354 51.99 -51.67 20.33
CA ARG A 354 53.05 -50.62 20.03
C ARG A 354 52.99 -49.94 18.63
N SER A 355 53.67 -48.81 18.32
CA SER A 355 54.67 -47.87 18.94
C SER A 355 54.64 -46.52 18.16
N ARG A 356 55.16 -45.31 18.53
CA ARG A 356 55.95 -44.68 19.64
C ARG A 356 55.65 -43.14 19.58
N SER A 357 55.60 -42.34 20.67
CA SER A 357 56.68 -41.60 21.39
C SER A 357 57.50 -40.57 20.57
N ARG A 358 57.77 -39.31 20.99
CA ARG A 358 57.47 -38.60 22.28
C ARG A 358 57.72 -37.06 22.18
N ALA A 359 57.13 -36.30 23.13
CA ALA A 359 57.62 -35.05 23.75
C ALA A 359 57.56 -33.67 23.02
N SER A 360 56.70 -32.80 23.58
CA SER A 360 56.85 -31.39 24.00
C SER A 360 58.01 -30.50 23.51
N TYR A 361 57.71 -29.23 23.14
CA TYR A 361 58.17 -27.98 23.79
C TYR A 361 57.59 -26.71 23.13
N THR A 362 57.75 -25.55 23.80
CA THR A 362 57.49 -24.16 23.34
C THR A 362 58.41 -23.19 24.11
N PRO A 363 58.69 -21.96 23.65
CA PRO A 363 58.91 -21.44 22.29
C PRO A 363 60.33 -20.77 22.19
N ILE A 364 60.60 -19.93 21.17
CA ILE A 364 61.42 -18.66 21.18
C ILE A 364 62.07 -18.33 19.80
N ASN A 365 62.17 -17.02 19.54
CA ASN A 365 62.66 -16.26 18.39
C ASN A 365 64.02 -16.67 17.77
N ALA A 366 64.21 -16.29 16.49
CA ALA A 366 65.40 -15.56 16.03
C ALA A 366 65.07 -14.67 14.81
N SER A 367 65.70 -13.50 14.71
CA SER A 367 65.50 -12.46 13.69
C SER A 367 66.61 -12.45 12.63
N ILE A 368 66.28 -12.02 11.40
CA ILE A 368 67.21 -11.26 10.53
C ILE A 368 66.41 -10.10 9.91
N ASN A 369 66.93 -8.88 10.03
CA ASN A 369 66.56 -7.75 9.18
C ASN A 369 67.56 -7.68 8.02
N GLU A 370 67.14 -7.19 6.85
CA GLU A 370 68.01 -6.24 6.14
C GLU A 370 67.24 -5.27 5.23
N HIS A 371 67.87 -4.11 5.09
CA HIS A 371 67.57 -2.95 4.26
C HIS A 371 67.89 -3.28 2.75
N GLU A 372 67.66 -2.48 1.70
CA GLU A 372 67.21 -1.09 1.49
C GLU A 372 66.96 -0.82 -0.01
N HIS A 373 66.31 0.31 -0.36
CA HIS A 373 66.36 1.01 -1.69
C HIS A 373 65.93 0.16 -2.95
N GLU A 374 65.58 0.70 -4.13
CA GLU A 374 65.41 2.07 -4.62
C GLU A 374 64.29 2.18 -5.72
N LEU A 375 63.94 3.40 -6.11
CA LEU A 375 63.19 3.78 -7.33
C LEU A 375 64.18 3.84 -8.55
N PRO A 376 63.81 4.20 -9.81
CA PRO A 376 62.54 4.74 -10.34
C PRO A 376 62.03 4.17 -11.72
N GLU A 377 60.94 4.77 -12.22
CA GLU A 377 60.53 5.07 -13.63
C GLU A 377 61.31 4.45 -14.85
N LYS A 378 60.72 4.19 -16.04
CA LYS A 378 60.12 5.16 -16.99
C LYS A 378 59.34 4.51 -18.16
N ALA A 379 58.44 5.30 -18.78
CA ALA A 379 57.97 5.28 -20.19
C ALA A 379 57.32 3.97 -20.74
N ALA A 380 56.11 3.97 -21.34
CA ALA A 380 55.66 4.64 -22.59
C ALA A 380 56.33 4.05 -23.86
N THR A 381 55.64 3.74 -24.98
CA THR A 381 54.28 4.11 -25.42
C THR A 381 53.72 3.14 -26.49
N GLU A 382 52.37 3.01 -26.56
CA GLU A 382 51.54 2.75 -27.77
C GLU A 382 51.66 1.45 -28.63
N VAL A 383 50.72 1.36 -29.59
CA VAL A 383 50.62 0.49 -30.80
C VAL A 383 49.85 -0.85 -30.71
N THR A 384 48.59 -0.80 -31.17
CA THR A 384 47.73 -1.91 -31.65
C THR A 384 48.12 -2.38 -33.08
N PRO A 385 47.62 -3.49 -33.70
CA PRO A 385 46.40 -4.27 -33.41
C PRO A 385 46.47 -5.84 -33.65
N SER A 386 45.27 -6.46 -33.72
CA SER A 386 44.80 -7.79 -34.24
C SER A 386 45.49 -8.41 -35.50
N PRO A 387 45.07 -9.58 -36.10
CA PRO A 387 44.12 -10.66 -35.70
C PRO A 387 44.50 -12.16 -36.07
N LYS A 388 43.61 -13.13 -35.76
CA LYS A 388 43.22 -14.41 -36.48
C LYS A 388 44.21 -15.20 -37.39
N ALA A 389 44.26 -16.54 -37.26
CA ALA A 389 44.13 -17.53 -38.39
C ALA A 389 44.06 -19.04 -37.98
N ARG A 390 43.57 -19.89 -38.91
CA ARG A 390 43.45 -21.38 -38.88
C ARG A 390 44.68 -22.05 -39.56
N HIS A 391 44.99 -23.35 -39.47
CA HIS A 391 44.29 -24.58 -39.95
C HIS A 391 44.96 -25.86 -39.37
N SER A 392 44.36 -27.08 -39.34
CA SER A 392 44.32 -28.04 -40.49
C SER A 392 43.39 -29.29 -40.26
N MET A 393 43.48 -30.30 -41.14
CA MET A 393 42.61 -31.49 -41.36
C MET A 393 43.49 -32.72 -41.76
N PRO A 394 43.00 -33.93 -42.13
CA PRO A 394 41.63 -34.52 -42.23
C PRO A 394 41.50 -35.75 -41.26
N CYS A 395 40.76 -36.88 -41.40
CA CYS A 395 39.73 -37.53 -42.27
C CYS A 395 39.13 -38.74 -41.45
N PRO A 396 38.27 -39.67 -41.94
CA PRO A 396 37.40 -39.72 -43.13
C PRO A 396 35.90 -39.94 -42.76
N SER A 397 35.11 -40.68 -43.55
CA SER A 397 34.08 -40.06 -44.40
C SER A 397 32.94 -40.99 -44.89
N LEU A 398 31.73 -40.40 -45.06
CA LEU A 398 30.68 -40.70 -46.08
C LEU A 398 29.77 -41.96 -45.98
N PRO A 399 28.57 -42.00 -46.65
CA PRO A 399 27.86 -40.95 -47.40
C PRO A 399 26.31 -40.75 -47.18
N ARG A 400 25.89 -39.46 -47.12
CA ARG A 400 24.76 -38.80 -47.88
C ARG A 400 23.25 -38.99 -47.58
N ASN A 401 22.57 -37.82 -47.61
CA ASN A 401 21.21 -37.50 -48.12
C ASN A 401 19.96 -37.92 -47.31
N PHE A 402 18.85 -37.16 -47.22
CA PHE A 402 18.56 -35.73 -47.55
C PHE A 402 17.44 -35.19 -46.61
N SER A 403 16.79 -34.04 -46.91
CA SER A 403 15.99 -33.23 -45.97
C SER A 403 14.55 -32.83 -46.44
N ILE A 404 13.87 -31.98 -45.64
CA ILE A 404 12.67 -31.13 -45.90
C ILE A 404 11.27 -31.76 -45.57
N THR A 405 10.29 -30.88 -45.24
CA THR A 405 8.84 -31.08 -44.92
C THR A 405 8.53 -31.87 -43.63
N SER A 406 7.62 -31.51 -42.71
CA SER A 406 6.35 -30.74 -42.66
C SER A 406 5.06 -31.58 -42.77
N ASP A 407 4.05 -31.13 -42.02
CA ASP A 407 2.59 -31.36 -42.15
C ASP A 407 1.91 -32.67 -41.68
N THR A 408 0.72 -32.44 -41.10
CA THR A 408 -0.49 -33.29 -41.01
C THR A 408 -0.59 -34.48 -40.03
N ASN A 409 -1.86 -34.74 -39.65
CA ASN A 409 -2.30 -35.64 -38.58
C ASN A 409 -2.74 -37.04 -39.08
N ASP A 410 -2.97 -37.91 -38.08
CA ASP A 410 -4.06 -38.90 -37.99
C ASP A 410 -4.03 -40.26 -38.73
N PHE A 411 -4.87 -41.15 -38.18
CA PHE A 411 -5.36 -42.47 -38.62
C PHE A 411 -4.52 -43.76 -38.41
N GLU A 412 -5.00 -44.58 -37.45
CA GLU A 412 -5.28 -46.05 -37.51
C GLU A 412 -4.20 -47.07 -37.99
N SER A 413 -4.18 -48.35 -37.59
CA SER A 413 -4.95 -49.24 -36.69
C SER A 413 -4.06 -50.50 -36.40
N LYS A 414 -4.27 -51.36 -35.39
CA LYS A 414 -5.12 -52.59 -35.36
C LYS A 414 -4.76 -53.40 -34.08
N THR A 415 -5.63 -54.01 -33.24
CA THR A 415 -6.62 -55.12 -33.40
C THR A 415 -6.12 -56.48 -32.84
N ILE A 416 -7.06 -57.39 -32.49
CA ILE A 416 -6.92 -58.77 -31.92
C ILE A 416 -6.82 -58.75 -30.37
N THR A 417 -7.46 -59.61 -29.55
CA THR A 417 -8.47 -60.72 -29.68
C THR A 417 -9.81 -60.32 -28.98
N LYS A 418 -11.01 -60.94 -29.12
CA LYS A 418 -11.57 -62.30 -28.82
C LYS A 418 -11.45 -62.78 -27.36
N MET A 419 -12.44 -63.39 -26.69
CA MET A 419 -13.85 -63.81 -26.94
C MET A 419 -14.41 -64.32 -25.56
N GLU A 420 -15.69 -64.47 -25.19
CA GLU A 420 -17.06 -64.00 -25.50
C GLU A 420 -17.95 -64.49 -24.29
N SER A 421 -19.27 -64.34 -24.08
CA SER A 421 -20.48 -63.82 -24.78
C SER A 421 -21.31 -62.95 -23.75
N GLU A 422 -22.64 -62.90 -23.51
CA GLU A 422 -23.90 -63.46 -24.05
C GLU A 422 -25.15 -62.61 -23.60
N LYS A 423 -26.38 -62.97 -24.01
CA LYS A 423 -27.70 -62.34 -23.72
C LYS A 423 -28.86 -63.35 -23.96
N PRO A 424 -30.18 -63.06 -23.76
CA PRO A 424 -30.92 -62.12 -22.88
C PRO A 424 -32.12 -62.79 -22.09
N TYR A 425 -32.90 -62.06 -21.25
CA TYR A 425 -34.39 -61.88 -21.34
C TYR A 425 -35.11 -61.29 -20.07
N ILE A 426 -36.07 -60.39 -20.33
CA ILE A 426 -37.31 -59.90 -19.64
C ILE A 426 -37.65 -60.32 -18.18
N THR A 427 -38.12 -59.35 -17.33
CA THR A 427 -39.45 -59.32 -16.61
C THR A 427 -39.63 -58.07 -15.70
N ILE A 428 -40.88 -57.59 -15.53
CA ILE A 428 -41.37 -56.53 -14.60
C ILE A 428 -42.72 -57.07 -14.02
N PRO A 429 -43.04 -57.09 -12.69
CA PRO A 429 -43.52 -55.90 -11.96
C PRO A 429 -43.44 -55.84 -10.39
N GLU A 430 -43.96 -54.72 -9.84
CA GLU A 430 -44.57 -54.48 -8.50
C GLU A 430 -43.76 -54.42 -7.16
N ARG A 431 -43.76 -53.20 -6.59
CA ARG A 431 -44.03 -52.78 -5.17
C ARG A 431 -43.42 -53.51 -3.96
N GLY A 432 -42.66 -52.75 -3.14
CA GLY A 432 -42.45 -53.03 -1.71
C GLY A 432 -41.70 -51.94 -0.91
N LYS A 433 -42.33 -51.35 0.13
CA LYS A 433 -41.70 -50.33 1.01
C LYS A 433 -40.66 -50.96 1.96
N LYS A 434 -39.51 -50.31 2.20
CA LYS A 434 -38.65 -50.54 3.39
C LYS A 434 -37.78 -49.33 3.75
N HIS A 435 -37.69 -49.00 5.05
CA HIS A 435 -36.83 -47.94 5.57
C HIS A 435 -35.34 -48.30 5.48
N ARG A 436 -34.46 -47.33 5.16
CA ARG A 436 -33.03 -47.41 5.50
C ARG A 436 -32.77 -46.80 6.88
N LYS A 437 -32.32 -47.62 7.84
CA LYS A 437 -31.67 -47.16 9.07
C LYS A 437 -30.17 -47.00 8.81
N CYS A 438 -29.58 -45.87 9.14
CA CYS A 438 -28.12 -45.78 9.30
C CYS A 438 -27.74 -46.49 10.62
N ARG A 439 -26.86 -47.49 10.56
CA ARG A 439 -26.49 -48.35 11.70
C ARG A 439 -25.06 -48.05 12.14
N SER A 440 -24.88 -47.72 13.40
CA SER A 440 -23.58 -47.59 14.08
C SER A 440 -23.26 -48.84 14.90
N GLN A 441 -22.01 -49.30 14.92
CA GLN A 441 -21.33 -50.12 15.94
C GLN A 441 -19.79 -50.05 15.64
N PRO A 442 -18.88 -50.41 16.57
CA PRO A 442 -17.70 -49.56 16.84
C PRO A 442 -16.32 -50.17 16.55
N ILE A 443 -15.30 -49.31 16.63
CA ILE A 443 -13.89 -49.66 16.88
C ILE A 443 -13.39 -48.73 18.01
N ASN A 444 -12.57 -49.25 18.93
CA ASN A 444 -12.05 -48.49 20.07
C ASN A 444 -10.60 -48.01 19.86
N SER A 445 -10.38 -46.73 20.12
CA SER A 445 -9.15 -46.12 20.67
C SER A 445 -7.78 -46.73 20.31
N TYR A 446 -7.10 -46.10 19.35
CA TYR A 446 -5.71 -45.70 19.57
C TYR A 446 -5.68 -44.20 19.92
N SER A 447 -4.73 -43.78 20.75
CA SER A 447 -4.53 -42.37 21.10
C SER A 447 -3.76 -41.65 20.00
N ILE A 448 -4.34 -40.56 19.50
CA ILE A 448 -3.62 -39.48 18.80
C ILE A 448 -3.81 -38.24 19.65
N ASP A 449 -2.71 -37.61 20.06
CA ASP A 449 -2.76 -36.43 20.92
C ASP A 449 -3.35 -35.22 20.18
N GLY A 450 -4.08 -34.39 20.92
CA GLY A 450 -5.04 -33.46 20.35
C GLY A 450 -4.50 -32.06 20.10
N GLU A 451 -4.37 -31.69 18.83
CA GLU A 451 -4.23 -30.30 18.40
C GLU A 451 -4.97 -30.03 17.06
N ASN A 452 -5.04 -28.77 16.63
CA ASN A 452 -5.53 -28.34 15.31
C ASN A 452 -7.04 -28.52 14.95
N ILE A 453 -7.96 -28.16 15.86
CA ILE A 453 -9.29 -27.64 15.46
C ILE A 453 -9.69 -26.42 16.34
N SER A 454 -9.10 -25.24 16.12
CA SER A 454 -9.53 -24.00 16.83
C SER A 454 -9.24 -22.63 16.19
N ILE A 455 -8.83 -22.52 14.91
CA ILE A 455 -8.51 -21.21 14.28
C ILE A 455 -9.21 -21.02 12.93
N THR A 456 -10.53 -20.84 12.94
CA THR A 456 -11.29 -20.50 11.70
C THR A 456 -12.59 -19.72 11.93
N SER A 457 -12.83 -19.18 13.13
CA SER A 457 -14.09 -18.51 13.50
C SER A 457 -13.87 -17.19 14.27
N ARG A 458 -12.88 -16.40 13.85
CA ARG A 458 -12.58 -15.06 14.43
C ARG A 458 -12.36 -13.93 13.41
N ARG A 459 -12.27 -14.19 12.10
CA ARG A 459 -12.04 -13.17 11.05
C ARG A 459 -13.34 -12.60 10.41
N ALA A 460 -14.45 -12.54 11.16
CA ALA A 460 -15.77 -12.17 10.62
C ALA A 460 -16.50 -11.04 11.39
N LEU A 461 -15.79 -10.25 12.21
CA LEU A 461 -16.43 -9.21 13.04
C LEU A 461 -15.49 -8.01 13.36
N CYS A 462 -15.00 -7.31 12.33
CA CYS A 462 -14.31 -6.02 12.47
C CYS A 462 -14.49 -5.03 11.30
N PHE A 463 -15.32 -5.33 10.29
CA PHE A 463 -15.42 -4.55 9.04
C PHE A 463 -16.61 -3.56 8.99
N ILE A 464 -16.88 -2.83 10.08
CA ILE A 464 -17.65 -1.56 10.02
C ILE A 464 -17.07 -0.55 11.03
N ILE A 465 -15.97 0.10 10.64
CA ILE A 465 -15.64 1.48 11.01
C ILE A 465 -15.22 2.16 9.71
N GLY A 466 -15.71 3.38 9.46
CA GLY A 466 -15.54 4.06 8.18
C GLY A 466 -14.08 4.40 7.89
N THR A 467 -13.52 3.82 6.83
CA THR A 467 -12.25 4.24 6.25
C THR A 467 -12.48 5.45 5.34
N ALA A 468 -12.06 6.63 5.79
CA ALA A 468 -11.58 7.63 4.85
C ALA A 468 -10.42 7.02 4.03
N ILE A 469 -10.22 7.46 2.77
CA ILE A 469 -9.09 7.01 1.95
C ILE A 469 -7.82 7.70 2.47
N ALA A 470 -7.27 7.17 3.55
CA ALA A 470 -5.91 7.43 3.99
C ALA A 470 -4.99 6.40 3.31
N GLY A 471 -3.85 6.86 2.80
CA GLY A 471 -2.71 5.96 2.57
C GLY A 471 -2.29 5.30 3.89
N SER A 472 -1.49 4.22 3.81
CA SER A 472 -1.08 3.50 5.02
C SER A 472 -0.48 4.47 6.04
N PRO A 473 -0.98 4.51 7.29
CA PRO A 473 -0.77 5.64 8.20
C PRO A 473 0.68 5.81 8.65
N PHE A 474 1.51 4.81 8.37
CA PHE A 474 2.94 4.75 8.65
C PHE A 474 3.83 5.45 7.58
N HIS A 475 3.25 5.96 6.49
CA HIS A 475 3.99 6.69 5.43
C HIS A 475 4.25 8.15 5.77
N ASN A 476 3.51 8.73 6.72
CA ASN A 476 3.73 10.12 7.12
C ASN A 476 5.04 10.21 7.90
N SER A 477 6.04 10.89 7.34
CA SER A 477 7.33 11.16 7.98
C SER A 477 7.22 12.11 9.19
N ASN A 478 6.12 12.83 9.34
CA ASN A 478 5.88 13.85 10.37
C ASN A 478 6.92 15.00 10.34
N CYS A 479 7.55 15.24 9.19
CA CYS A 479 8.43 16.39 8.95
C CYS A 479 7.75 17.72 9.28
N ALA A 480 8.54 18.73 9.65
CA ALA A 480 8.05 20.11 9.64
C ALA A 480 7.85 20.61 8.19
N GLU A 481 7.06 21.66 8.02
CA GLU A 481 6.52 22.09 6.72
C GLU A 481 7.60 22.22 5.63
N ASN A 482 7.29 21.65 4.46
CA ASN A 482 8.15 21.60 3.26
C ASN A 482 9.53 20.93 3.43
N ARG A 483 9.86 20.32 4.58
CA ARG A 483 11.12 19.59 4.78
C ARG A 483 10.99 18.13 4.32
N GLU A 484 11.87 17.66 3.44
CA GLU A 484 11.78 16.30 2.87
C GLU A 484 13.05 15.44 3.04
N VAL A 485 14.14 15.95 3.61
CA VAL A 485 15.44 15.24 3.64
C VAL A 485 15.77 14.69 5.01
N ILE A 486 16.10 13.39 5.10
CA ILE A 486 16.68 12.77 6.31
C ILE A 486 18.18 12.57 6.13
N VAL A 487 18.96 12.68 7.22
CA VAL A 487 20.36 12.21 7.28
C VAL A 487 20.48 10.99 8.19
N HIS A 488 21.31 10.01 7.83
CA HIS A 488 21.72 8.93 8.73
C HIS A 488 23.04 9.31 9.42
N LEU A 489 22.97 9.80 10.66
CA LEU A 489 24.16 10.15 11.45
C LEU A 489 24.74 8.87 12.10
N PHE A 490 25.38 8.06 11.26
CA PHE A 490 25.76 6.68 11.59
C PHE A 490 26.86 6.61 12.66
N GLU A 491 26.59 5.90 13.75
CA GLU A 491 27.47 5.76 14.92
C GLU A 491 27.76 7.09 15.69
N TRP A 492 27.05 8.18 15.41
CA TRP A 492 27.23 9.46 16.13
C TRP A 492 26.71 9.37 17.58
N LYS A 493 27.31 10.15 18.50
CA LYS A 493 26.86 10.26 19.89
C LYS A 493 25.63 11.15 20.03
N TRP A 494 24.76 10.83 21.00
CA TRP A 494 23.52 11.59 21.26
C TRP A 494 23.78 13.07 21.51
N THR A 495 24.84 13.39 22.28
CA THR A 495 25.27 14.77 22.57
C THR A 495 25.67 15.57 21.34
N ASP A 496 26.14 14.87 20.30
CA ASP A 496 26.68 15.46 19.08
C ASP A 496 25.57 15.64 18.06
N ILE A 497 24.68 14.63 17.90
CA ILE A 497 23.42 14.75 17.16
C ILE A 497 22.57 15.90 17.71
N ALA A 498 22.47 16.06 19.04
CA ALA A 498 21.71 17.14 19.67
C ALA A 498 22.19 18.55 19.26
N ARG A 499 23.52 18.74 19.15
CA ARG A 499 24.10 19.98 18.62
C ARG A 499 23.90 20.10 17.12
N GLU A 500 24.14 19.03 16.37
CA GLU A 500 23.99 19.00 14.92
C GLU A 500 22.57 19.36 14.46
N CYS A 501 21.55 18.97 15.23
CA CYS A 501 20.16 19.38 15.03
C CYS A 501 19.95 20.89 15.17
N GLU A 502 20.51 21.51 16.22
CA GLU A 502 20.32 22.92 16.55
C GLU A 502 21.21 23.85 15.68
N ASP A 503 22.49 23.50 15.54
CA ASP A 503 23.53 24.33 14.91
C ASP A 503 23.53 24.23 13.37
N PHE A 504 23.01 23.15 12.78
CA PHE A 504 23.15 22.88 11.35
C PHE A 504 21.89 22.35 10.65
N LEU A 505 21.36 21.18 11.06
CA LEU A 505 20.29 20.49 10.33
C LEU A 505 18.98 21.29 10.35
N GLY A 506 18.59 21.80 11.52
CA GLY A 506 17.41 22.65 11.69
C GLY A 506 17.46 23.93 10.86
N PRO A 507 18.55 24.72 10.94
CA PRO A 507 18.80 25.88 10.08
C PRO A 507 18.88 25.56 8.58
N ARG A 508 19.45 24.42 8.17
CA ARG A 508 19.60 24.01 6.76
C ARG A 508 18.38 23.27 6.20
N GLY A 509 17.26 23.21 6.92
CA GLY A 509 15.98 22.71 6.41
C GLY A 509 15.82 21.19 6.36
N TYR A 510 16.71 20.42 7.00
CA TYR A 510 16.58 18.96 7.08
C TYR A 510 15.34 18.57 7.89
N CYS A 511 14.62 17.54 7.42
CA CYS A 511 13.46 17.00 8.12
C CYS A 511 13.85 16.25 9.38
N GLY A 512 14.94 15.46 9.36
CA GLY A 512 15.28 14.62 10.50
C GLY A 512 16.55 13.79 10.38
N VAL A 513 16.77 12.97 11.41
CA VAL A 513 17.94 12.12 11.61
C VAL A 513 17.49 10.66 11.82
N GLN A 514 17.97 9.73 10.99
CA GLN A 514 18.04 8.33 11.38
C GLN A 514 19.20 8.17 12.36
N VAL A 515 18.95 7.57 13.52
CA VAL A 515 19.97 7.25 14.53
C VAL A 515 20.22 5.74 14.59
N SER A 516 21.48 5.34 14.69
CA SER A 516 21.88 3.92 14.83
C SER A 516 21.29 3.28 16.10
N PRO A 517 21.17 1.94 16.19
CA PRO A 517 20.36 1.25 17.20
C PRO A 517 20.66 1.74 18.63
N PRO A 518 19.69 2.36 19.34
CA PRO A 518 19.93 3.05 20.60
C PRO A 518 19.87 2.12 21.82
N ASN A 519 19.43 0.88 21.61
CA ASN A 519 19.28 -0.14 22.64
C ASN A 519 20.63 -0.74 23.07
N GLU A 520 20.62 -1.45 24.20
CA GLU A 520 21.77 -2.20 24.69
C GLU A 520 22.12 -3.35 23.75
N HIS A 521 23.41 -3.48 23.46
CA HIS A 521 23.96 -4.38 22.47
C HIS A 521 25.20 -5.12 23.00
N VAL A 522 25.72 -6.09 22.22
CA VAL A 522 26.97 -6.77 22.58
C VAL A 522 28.18 -5.84 22.52
N LEU A 523 29.22 -6.18 23.27
CA LEU A 523 30.55 -5.57 23.15
C LEU A 523 31.48 -6.59 22.48
N VAL A 524 32.08 -6.25 21.34
CA VAL A 524 32.94 -7.17 20.60
C VAL A 524 34.41 -6.76 20.67
N THR A 525 35.26 -7.65 21.17
CA THR A 525 36.69 -7.39 21.44
C THR A 525 37.63 -8.42 20.80
N THR A 526 37.14 -9.25 19.87
CA THR A 526 37.81 -10.51 19.47
C THR A 526 37.97 -10.74 17.96
N ASP A 527 37.42 -9.87 17.12
CA ASP A 527 37.46 -9.99 15.65
C ASP A 527 38.05 -8.70 15.07
N ALA A 528 37.22 -7.75 14.64
CA ALA A 528 37.56 -6.34 14.76
C ALA A 528 37.26 -5.86 16.19
N MET A 529 38.00 -4.86 16.66
CA MET A 529 37.87 -4.34 18.02
C MET A 529 36.83 -3.22 18.05
N ARG A 530 35.68 -3.49 18.69
CA ARG A 530 34.48 -2.63 18.74
C ARG A 530 33.99 -2.22 17.33
N PRO A 531 33.60 -3.19 16.48
CA PRO A 531 33.06 -2.95 15.14
C PRO A 531 31.68 -2.28 15.21
N TRP A 532 31.22 -1.69 14.11
CA TRP A 532 29.90 -1.04 14.04
C TRP A 532 28.74 -2.03 14.22
N TRP A 533 28.86 -3.23 13.62
CA TRP A 533 27.82 -4.25 13.62
C TRP A 533 27.56 -4.86 15.00
N GLU A 534 28.34 -4.51 16.03
CA GLU A 534 28.03 -4.91 17.41
C GLU A 534 26.67 -4.35 17.87
N ARG A 535 26.23 -3.19 17.34
CA ARG A 535 24.94 -2.56 17.66
C ARG A 535 23.73 -3.31 17.11
N TYR A 536 23.93 -3.98 15.99
CA TYR A 536 22.95 -4.87 15.34
C TYR A 536 22.95 -6.28 15.96
N GLN A 537 23.34 -6.37 17.23
CA GLN A 537 23.24 -7.58 18.07
C GLN A 537 22.70 -7.19 19.45
N PRO A 538 21.37 -7.01 19.59
CA PRO A 538 20.74 -6.61 20.84
C PRO A 538 21.02 -7.57 22.00
N VAL A 539 21.20 -6.99 23.18
CA VAL A 539 21.32 -7.69 24.47
C VAL A 539 20.18 -7.31 25.41
N SER A 540 19.72 -6.06 25.37
CA SER A 540 18.40 -5.69 25.90
C SER A 540 17.83 -4.45 25.23
N TYR A 541 16.60 -4.08 25.59
CA TYR A 541 15.93 -2.86 25.12
C TYR A 541 16.14 -1.65 26.06
N LYS A 542 17.12 -1.69 26.99
CA LYS A 542 17.61 -0.48 27.68
C LYS A 542 18.21 0.50 26.67
N LEU A 543 18.01 1.80 26.83
CA LEU A 543 18.62 2.85 26.00
C LEU A 543 20.07 3.18 26.42
N GLU A 544 20.93 2.16 26.49
CA GLU A 544 22.32 2.26 26.95
C GLU A 544 23.25 1.65 25.90
N SER A 545 23.77 2.50 25.00
CA SER A 545 24.50 2.08 23.79
C SER A 545 25.80 2.86 23.58
N ARG A 546 26.57 2.49 22.56
CA ARG A 546 27.81 3.18 22.15
C ARG A 546 27.67 4.70 21.95
N SER A 547 26.48 5.18 21.56
CA SER A 547 26.21 6.61 21.35
C SER A 547 25.97 7.40 22.65
N GLY A 548 25.75 6.72 23.78
CA GLY A 548 25.44 7.35 25.06
C GLY A 548 24.29 6.67 25.82
N ASN A 549 23.98 7.25 26.98
CA ASN A 549 22.98 6.74 27.93
C ASN A 549 21.55 7.25 27.63
N ARG A 550 20.57 6.77 28.41
CA ARG A 550 19.15 7.15 28.27
C ARG A 550 18.91 8.65 28.43
N GLU A 551 19.56 9.30 29.38
CA GLU A 551 19.37 10.74 29.64
C GLU A 551 19.84 11.60 28.45
N GLN A 552 20.98 11.25 27.88
CA GLN A 552 21.54 11.89 26.69
C GLN A 552 20.66 11.65 25.44
N PHE A 553 20.06 10.46 25.31
CA PHE A 553 19.09 10.18 24.24
C PHE A 553 17.82 11.05 24.37
N ILE A 554 17.30 11.22 25.59
CA ILE A 554 16.13 12.06 25.86
C ILE A 554 16.43 13.54 25.57
N ASP A 555 17.60 14.07 25.98
CA ASP A 555 18.03 15.44 25.66
C ASP A 555 18.11 15.66 24.14
N MET A 556 18.72 14.70 23.42
CA MET A 556 18.82 14.71 21.96
C MET A 556 17.44 14.75 21.28
N VAL A 557 16.52 13.83 21.62
CA VAL A 557 15.18 13.79 21.00
C VAL A 557 14.42 15.10 21.24
N LYS A 558 14.52 15.66 22.46
CA LYS A 558 13.86 16.92 22.83
C LYS A 558 14.42 18.11 22.06
N ARG A 559 15.75 18.23 21.96
CA ARG A 559 16.43 19.34 21.27
C ARG A 559 16.27 19.28 19.76
N CYS A 560 16.37 18.09 19.18
CA CYS A 560 16.11 17.89 17.76
C CYS A 560 14.66 18.24 17.39
N ASN A 561 13.65 17.75 18.13
CA ASN A 561 12.26 18.14 17.86
C ASN A 561 12.04 19.66 18.01
N LYS A 562 12.67 20.32 19.00
CA LYS A 562 12.64 21.79 19.15
C LYS A 562 13.28 22.53 17.96
N ALA A 563 14.29 21.95 17.31
CA ALA A 563 14.90 22.45 16.07
C ALA A 563 14.09 22.10 14.79
N ASN A 564 12.90 21.51 14.94
CA ASN A 564 12.09 20.94 13.86
C ASN A 564 12.80 19.82 13.06
N VAL A 565 13.72 19.09 13.72
CA VAL A 565 14.48 17.95 13.20
C VAL A 565 13.95 16.69 13.89
N ARG A 566 13.25 15.83 13.15
CA ARG A 566 12.64 14.60 13.68
C ARG A 566 13.69 13.50 13.91
N ILE A 567 13.49 12.67 14.92
CA ILE A 567 14.34 11.49 15.17
C ILE A 567 13.63 10.23 14.70
N TYR A 568 14.35 9.39 13.96
CA TYR A 568 13.91 8.06 13.54
C TYR A 568 14.89 7.01 14.09
N VAL A 569 14.38 6.04 14.84
CA VAL A 569 15.21 5.01 15.49
C VAL A 569 15.46 3.85 14.54
N ASP A 570 16.71 3.43 14.40
CA ASP A 570 17.05 2.15 13.80
C ASP A 570 16.63 1.00 14.74
N LEU A 571 15.67 0.18 14.31
CA LEU A 571 14.86 -0.72 15.14
C LEU A 571 15.20 -2.18 14.86
N VAL A 572 16.12 -2.73 15.67
CA VAL A 572 16.57 -4.13 15.57
C VAL A 572 15.67 -5.05 16.39
N VAL A 573 14.67 -5.64 15.74
CA VAL A 573 13.62 -6.47 16.36
C VAL A 573 13.41 -7.84 15.69
N ASN A 574 14.18 -8.13 14.64
CA ASN A 574 14.22 -9.47 14.06
C ASN A 574 14.90 -10.48 15.01
N HIS A 575 16.00 -10.08 15.64
CA HIS A 575 16.92 -10.99 16.31
C HIS A 575 17.57 -10.36 17.55
N MET A 576 18.21 -11.19 18.36
CA MET A 576 19.11 -10.81 19.45
C MET A 576 20.56 -11.20 19.10
N ALA A 577 21.50 -10.99 20.04
CA ALA A 577 22.93 -11.33 19.88
C ALA A 577 23.19 -12.72 19.25
N GLY A 578 24.16 -12.78 18.35
CA GLY A 578 24.50 -14.00 17.62
C GLY A 578 25.09 -15.10 18.49
N LYS A 579 24.85 -16.35 18.07
CA LYS A 579 25.28 -17.59 18.75
C LYS A 579 26.80 -17.65 18.98
N GLY A 580 27.22 -18.44 19.97
CA GLY A 580 28.60 -18.52 20.44
C GLY A 580 29.02 -17.36 21.35
N ARG A 581 28.08 -16.56 21.85
CA ARG A 581 28.35 -15.37 22.69
C ARG A 581 27.68 -15.45 24.06
N SER A 582 28.43 -15.12 25.10
CA SER A 582 27.93 -14.83 26.44
C SER A 582 28.81 -13.78 27.11
N GLY A 583 28.24 -12.96 28.00
CA GLY A 583 28.97 -11.89 28.66
C GLY A 583 28.03 -10.81 29.16
N THR A 584 28.47 -9.55 29.08
CA THR A 584 27.71 -8.37 29.49
C THR A 584 27.57 -7.40 28.32
N GLY A 585 26.38 -6.85 28.12
CA GLY A 585 26.11 -5.82 27.10
C GLY A 585 26.57 -4.41 27.51
N SER A 586 26.42 -3.46 26.59
CA SER A 586 26.76 -2.04 26.78
C SER A 586 26.06 -1.37 27.97
N GLY A 587 24.88 -1.86 28.36
CA GLY A 587 24.06 -1.37 29.47
C GLY A 587 24.15 -2.22 30.75
N GLY A 588 25.19 -3.05 30.88
CA GLY A 588 25.46 -3.84 32.08
C GLY A 588 24.60 -5.10 32.26
N THR A 589 23.82 -5.52 31.26
CA THR A 589 23.01 -6.76 31.31
C THR A 589 23.84 -7.98 30.96
N SER A 590 23.84 -9.00 31.81
CA SER A 590 24.39 -10.33 31.50
C SER A 590 23.51 -11.08 30.50
N PHE A 591 24.10 -11.79 29.53
CA PHE A 591 23.36 -12.60 28.54
C PHE A 591 24.13 -13.88 28.13
N ASN A 592 23.40 -14.84 27.57
CA ASN A 592 23.95 -16.05 26.95
C ASN A 592 23.13 -16.42 25.70
N SER A 593 23.66 -16.09 24.53
CA SER A 593 23.00 -16.33 23.23
C SER A 593 22.83 -17.81 22.91
N ASP A 594 23.75 -18.68 23.31
CA ASP A 594 23.64 -20.14 23.06
C ASP A 594 22.47 -20.75 23.84
N ALA A 595 22.23 -20.26 25.05
CA ALA A 595 21.08 -20.62 25.89
C ALA A 595 19.81 -19.80 25.58
N ASN A 596 19.85 -18.87 24.62
CA ASN A 596 18.78 -17.91 24.33
C ASN A 596 18.32 -17.10 25.58
N ASP A 597 19.23 -16.86 26.53
CA ASP A 597 18.97 -16.21 27.82
C ASP A 597 19.35 -14.72 27.77
N PHE A 598 18.33 -13.86 27.73
CA PHE A 598 18.46 -12.40 27.67
C PHE A 598 17.60 -11.74 28.77
N PRO A 599 18.04 -11.80 30.04
CA PRO A 599 17.26 -11.41 31.21
C PRO A 599 16.92 -9.91 31.29
N GLY A 600 17.52 -9.05 30.44
CA GLY A 600 17.17 -7.63 30.34
C GLY A 600 15.86 -7.34 29.59
N VAL A 601 15.30 -8.30 28.85
CA VAL A 601 14.00 -8.20 28.17
C VAL A 601 12.99 -9.22 28.74
N PRO A 602 13.36 -9.90 29.84
CA PRO A 602 13.55 -11.35 29.84
C PRO A 602 13.01 -12.09 28.59
N PHE A 603 13.87 -12.27 27.59
CA PHE A 603 13.67 -13.35 26.61
C PHE A 603 14.34 -14.64 27.08
N SER A 604 13.77 -15.77 26.69
CA SER A 604 14.25 -17.13 26.93
C SER A 604 14.11 -17.95 25.64
N ASP A 605 14.62 -19.18 25.60
CA ASP A 605 14.55 -20.06 24.42
C ASP A 605 13.16 -20.14 23.74
N GLY A 606 12.08 -20.13 24.53
CA GLY A 606 10.70 -20.10 24.04
C GLY A 606 10.22 -18.78 23.40
N ASN A 607 11.10 -17.79 23.22
CA ASN A 607 10.85 -16.55 22.47
C ASN A 607 11.50 -16.53 21.08
N PHE A 608 12.27 -17.57 20.72
CA PHE A 608 13.04 -17.66 19.48
C PHE A 608 12.44 -18.67 18.51
N ASN A 609 12.68 -18.49 17.21
CA ASN A 609 12.26 -19.45 16.20
C ASN A 609 13.02 -20.77 16.37
N SER A 610 12.28 -21.88 16.53
CA SER A 610 12.88 -23.20 16.77
C SER A 610 13.52 -23.77 15.51
N LYS A 611 14.45 -24.73 15.66
CA LYS A 611 15.08 -25.40 14.50
C LYS A 611 14.07 -26.14 13.63
N GLU A 612 12.99 -26.61 14.22
CA GLU A 612 11.87 -27.27 13.54
C GLU A 612 11.03 -26.27 12.72
N LYS A 613 10.88 -25.02 13.20
CA LYS A 613 10.20 -23.93 12.48
C LYS A 613 11.08 -23.37 11.34
N CYS A 614 12.38 -23.28 11.57
CA CYS A 614 13.40 -22.94 10.56
C CYS A 614 13.54 -24.03 9.46
N GLY A 615 13.52 -25.31 9.85
CA GLY A 615 13.67 -26.45 8.95
C GLY A 615 15.12 -26.80 8.54
N THR A 616 16.13 -26.00 8.91
CA THR A 616 17.54 -26.26 8.57
C THR A 616 18.31 -26.92 9.73
N SER A 617 19.28 -27.78 9.41
CA SER A 617 20.00 -28.58 10.41
C SER A 617 20.94 -27.76 11.32
N ASN A 618 21.49 -26.66 10.80
CA ASN A 618 22.27 -25.69 11.58
C ASN A 618 21.36 -24.68 12.32
N GLY A 619 20.15 -24.41 11.82
CA GLY A 619 19.24 -23.37 12.32
C GLY A 619 19.45 -22.01 11.66
N ASN A 620 20.26 -21.92 10.61
CA ASN A 620 20.59 -20.68 9.90
C ASN A 620 19.94 -20.69 8.50
N ILE A 621 19.78 -19.52 7.89
CA ILE A 621 19.38 -19.41 6.48
C ILE A 621 20.45 -20.10 5.61
N VAL A 622 20.05 -21.05 4.76
CA VAL A 622 20.95 -21.67 3.75
C VAL A 622 20.46 -21.49 2.32
N ASN A 623 19.19 -21.14 2.10
CA ASN A 623 18.62 -20.83 0.81
C ASN A 623 17.76 -19.55 0.87
N TYR A 624 18.20 -18.47 0.24
CA TYR A 624 17.42 -17.23 0.11
C TYR A 624 16.25 -17.36 -0.88
N GLY A 625 16.25 -18.39 -1.73
CA GLY A 625 15.11 -18.79 -2.55
C GLY A 625 13.99 -19.50 -1.77
N ASP A 626 14.07 -19.60 -0.44
CA ASP A 626 13.04 -20.18 0.43
C ASP A 626 12.57 -19.15 1.47
N ALA A 627 11.37 -18.61 1.27
CA ALA A 627 10.79 -17.60 2.14
C ALA A 627 10.51 -18.10 3.58
N GLN A 628 10.39 -19.41 3.81
CA GLN A 628 10.27 -19.97 5.17
C GLN A 628 11.63 -19.98 5.89
N GLN A 629 12.73 -20.23 5.18
CA GLN A 629 14.06 -20.09 5.77
C GLN A 629 14.40 -18.63 6.06
N VAL A 630 14.17 -17.75 5.07
CA VAL A 630 14.51 -16.32 5.20
C VAL A 630 13.80 -15.65 6.39
N ARG A 631 12.61 -16.13 6.78
CA ARG A 631 11.79 -15.54 7.86
C ARG A 631 11.63 -16.35 9.16
N ASN A 632 12.32 -17.48 9.30
CA ASN A 632 12.26 -18.28 10.54
C ASN A 632 13.61 -18.89 10.94
N CYS A 633 14.71 -18.56 10.26
CA CYS A 633 16.05 -19.07 10.56
C CYS A 633 17.02 -17.92 10.88
N ASN A 634 18.00 -18.20 11.72
CA ASN A 634 19.04 -17.25 12.12
C ASN A 634 19.75 -16.64 10.90
N LEU A 635 19.48 -15.36 10.62
CA LEU A 635 20.26 -14.53 9.70
C LEU A 635 21.71 -14.47 10.21
N LEU A 636 22.67 -14.98 9.44
CA LEU A 636 24.10 -15.00 9.82
C LEU A 636 24.43 -15.63 11.20
N GLY A 637 23.52 -16.40 11.80
CA GLY A 637 23.67 -16.93 13.16
C GLY A 637 23.24 -15.98 14.29
N LEU A 638 22.59 -14.86 13.96
CA LEU A 638 21.89 -13.95 14.88
C LEU A 638 20.66 -14.67 15.46
N GLY A 639 20.40 -14.54 16.77
CA GLY A 639 19.35 -15.31 17.44
C GLY A 639 17.95 -14.85 17.03
N ASP A 640 17.29 -15.60 16.16
CA ASP A 640 16.05 -15.20 15.48
C ASP A 640 14.81 -15.25 16.40
N LEU A 641 14.14 -14.12 16.60
CA LEU A 641 12.97 -14.01 17.50
C LEU A 641 11.71 -14.53 16.81
N ASP A 642 10.80 -15.15 17.57
CA ASP A 642 9.45 -15.49 17.08
C ASP A 642 8.47 -14.35 17.39
N GLN A 643 8.29 -13.42 16.45
CA GLN A 643 7.39 -12.27 16.59
C GLN A 643 5.90 -12.66 16.62
N SER A 644 5.54 -13.86 16.13
CA SER A 644 4.15 -14.35 16.16
C SER A 644 3.66 -14.68 17.57
N LEU A 645 4.60 -14.88 18.51
CA LEU A 645 4.31 -15.07 19.93
C LEU A 645 3.94 -13.73 20.57
N SER A 646 2.76 -13.67 21.20
CA SER A 646 2.28 -12.44 21.82
C SER A 646 3.23 -11.90 22.89
N ASP A 647 3.90 -12.75 23.66
CA ASP A 647 4.89 -12.33 24.67
C ASP A 647 6.12 -11.64 24.03
N THR A 648 6.58 -12.11 22.86
CA THR A 648 7.66 -11.48 22.09
C THR A 648 7.20 -10.14 21.52
N ALA A 649 6.03 -10.11 20.87
CA ALA A 649 5.43 -8.88 20.34
C ALA A 649 5.11 -7.85 21.45
N ASP A 650 4.67 -8.28 22.64
CA ASP A 650 4.42 -7.40 23.80
C ASP A 650 5.69 -6.67 24.24
N LYS A 651 6.84 -7.36 24.23
CA LYS A 651 8.15 -6.80 24.60
C LYS A 651 8.69 -5.84 23.54
N ILE A 652 8.55 -6.17 22.25
CA ILE A 652 8.90 -5.29 21.14
C ILE A 652 8.05 -4.01 21.15
N VAL A 653 6.72 -4.14 21.28
CA VAL A 653 5.79 -3.00 21.38
C VAL A 653 6.10 -2.15 22.63
N GLY A 654 6.52 -2.76 23.74
CA GLY A 654 6.99 -2.05 24.92
C GLY A 654 8.19 -1.13 24.63
N PHE A 655 9.19 -1.63 23.92
CA PHE A 655 10.36 -0.84 23.50
C PHE A 655 9.99 0.29 22.52
N MET A 656 9.17 -0.01 21.50
CA MET A 656 8.70 1.02 20.56
C MET A 656 7.92 2.12 21.29
N ASN A 657 7.05 1.76 22.24
CA ASN A 657 6.24 2.73 22.98
C ASN A 657 7.07 3.61 23.91
N ASP A 658 8.13 3.07 24.52
CA ASP A 658 9.07 3.84 25.37
C ASP A 658 9.77 4.96 24.58
N VAL A 659 10.27 4.68 23.37
CA VAL A 659 10.90 5.71 22.53
C VAL A 659 9.90 6.66 21.86
N ILE A 660 8.68 6.19 21.55
CA ILE A 660 7.58 7.06 21.10
C ILE A 660 7.18 8.06 22.20
N GLU A 661 7.11 7.62 23.47
CA GLU A 661 6.81 8.49 24.61
C GLU A 661 7.89 9.56 24.81
N ILE A 662 9.18 9.22 24.61
CA ILE A 662 10.29 10.17 24.59
C ILE A 662 10.17 11.22 23.44
N GLY A 663 9.45 10.90 22.36
CA GLY A 663 9.21 11.81 21.23
C GLY A 663 9.89 11.43 19.91
N VAL A 664 10.29 10.16 19.73
CA VAL A 664 10.76 9.64 18.44
C VAL A 664 9.60 9.64 17.42
N ALA A 665 9.88 10.09 16.18
CA ALA A 665 8.88 10.29 15.12
C ALA A 665 8.57 9.01 14.32
N GLY A 666 9.45 8.01 14.38
CA GLY A 666 9.33 6.79 13.59
C GLY A 666 10.59 5.93 13.62
N PHE A 667 10.67 4.97 12.69
CA PHE A 667 11.66 3.90 12.71
C PHE A 667 12.20 3.56 11.33
N ARG A 668 13.51 3.26 11.23
CA ARG A 668 14.04 2.38 10.18
C ARG A 668 13.99 0.97 10.76
N VAL A 669 13.21 0.07 10.17
CA VAL A 669 13.05 -1.30 10.67
C VAL A 669 14.10 -2.17 10.03
N ASP A 670 15.07 -2.59 10.85
CA ASP A 670 16.19 -3.44 10.47
C ASP A 670 15.70 -4.80 9.96
N ALA A 671 16.35 -5.31 8.91
CA ALA A 671 16.12 -6.67 8.40
C ALA A 671 14.64 -7.03 8.15
N ALA A 672 13.75 -6.08 7.82
CA ALA A 672 12.30 -6.33 7.74
C ALA A 672 11.91 -7.46 6.77
N LYS A 673 12.71 -7.71 5.72
CA LYS A 673 12.64 -8.89 4.84
C LYS A 673 12.58 -10.24 5.59
N HIS A 674 13.26 -10.32 6.73
CA HIS A 674 13.41 -11.51 7.58
C HIS A 674 12.29 -11.65 8.62
N MET A 675 11.36 -10.70 8.70
CA MET A 675 10.15 -10.81 9.51
C MET A 675 8.91 -11.01 8.62
N TRP A 676 7.89 -11.69 9.15
CA TRP A 676 6.60 -11.83 8.47
C TRP A 676 5.85 -10.48 8.45
N PRO A 677 5.35 -10.02 7.29
CA PRO A 677 4.55 -8.80 7.20
C PRO A 677 3.38 -8.79 8.19
N GLU A 678 2.73 -9.94 8.42
CA GLU A 678 1.60 -10.10 9.33
C GLU A 678 1.98 -9.91 10.81
N ASP A 679 3.19 -10.29 11.20
CA ASP A 679 3.70 -10.09 12.56
C ASP A 679 4.17 -8.64 12.78
N LEU A 680 4.77 -8.03 11.75
CA LEU A 680 5.04 -6.59 11.72
C LEU A 680 3.75 -5.76 11.79
N GLU A 681 2.71 -6.12 11.03
CA GLU A 681 1.38 -5.50 11.08
C GLU A 681 0.81 -5.53 12.50
N ASN A 682 0.87 -6.70 13.14
CA ASN A 682 0.43 -6.91 14.53
C ASN A 682 1.24 -6.06 15.52
N ILE A 683 2.55 -5.90 15.34
CA ILE A 683 3.39 -5.03 16.18
C ILE A 683 3.08 -3.55 15.93
N PHE A 684 3.08 -3.09 14.68
CA PHE A 684 2.91 -1.67 14.34
C PHE A 684 1.52 -1.13 14.69
N ASN A 685 0.46 -1.92 14.49
CA ASN A 685 -0.91 -1.54 14.89
C ASN A 685 -1.10 -1.50 16.42
N ARG A 686 -0.15 -2.04 17.19
CA ARG A 686 -0.14 -1.98 18.66
C ARG A 686 0.80 -0.92 19.24
N ALA A 687 1.67 -0.34 18.42
CA ALA A 687 2.47 0.81 18.82
C ALA A 687 1.58 2.03 19.07
N ASN A 688 1.98 2.90 19.99
CA ASN A 688 1.27 4.12 20.37
C ASN A 688 1.18 5.14 19.21
N ASN A 689 0.26 6.09 19.35
CA ASN A 689 0.31 7.34 18.59
C ASN A 689 1.49 8.20 19.10
N LEU A 690 2.01 9.08 18.26
CA LEU A 690 3.16 9.93 18.59
C LEU A 690 2.88 10.91 19.74
N ASN A 691 3.93 11.27 20.49
CA ASN A 691 3.84 12.20 21.62
C ASN A 691 3.32 13.59 21.18
N THR A 692 2.18 13.99 21.73
CA THR A 692 1.48 15.24 21.40
C THR A 692 2.18 16.52 21.89
N GLU A 693 3.34 16.44 22.56
CA GLU A 693 4.23 17.59 22.80
C GLU A 693 4.87 18.08 21.48
N TYR A 694 5.08 17.20 20.48
CA TYR A 694 5.82 17.50 19.24
C TYR A 694 5.07 17.17 17.94
N PHE A 695 3.95 16.45 18.02
CA PHE A 695 3.22 15.88 16.87
C PHE A 695 1.70 16.09 16.99
N ALA A 696 1.00 15.97 15.87
CA ALA A 696 -0.46 16.12 15.83
C ALA A 696 -1.19 15.01 16.62
N SER A 697 -2.38 15.31 17.14
CA SER A 697 -3.20 14.31 17.82
C SER A 697 -3.57 13.17 16.87
N ASN A 698 -3.26 11.94 17.27
CA ASN A 698 -3.38 10.72 16.47
C ASN A 698 -2.37 10.56 15.31
N ALA A 699 -1.31 11.37 15.25
CA ALA A 699 -0.17 11.09 14.40
C ALA A 699 0.40 9.69 14.68
N ARG A 700 0.77 8.96 13.63
CA ARG A 700 1.34 7.61 13.71
C ARG A 700 2.84 7.65 13.40
N PRO A 701 3.64 6.73 13.96
CA PRO A 701 5.08 6.71 13.71
C PRO A 701 5.37 6.43 12.23
N PHE A 702 6.35 7.13 11.66
CA PHE A 702 6.88 6.81 10.35
C PHE A 702 7.54 5.42 10.35
N MET A 703 7.40 4.65 9.27
CA MET A 703 8.09 3.37 9.10
C MET A 703 8.83 3.34 7.75
N ALA A 704 10.15 3.19 7.80
CA ALA A 704 10.99 2.87 6.65
C ALA A 704 11.50 1.42 6.81
N LEU A 705 11.05 0.52 5.94
CA LEU A 705 11.21 -0.92 6.08
C LEU A 705 12.36 -1.43 5.23
N GLU A 706 13.33 -2.09 5.86
CA GLU A 706 14.44 -2.67 5.12
C GLU A 706 14.06 -3.97 4.41
N VAL A 707 13.89 -3.89 3.10
CA VAL A 707 13.69 -5.04 2.24
C VAL A 707 14.69 -4.97 1.08
N ILE A 708 15.80 -5.68 1.25
CA ILE A 708 16.81 -5.85 0.19
C ILE A 708 16.19 -6.73 -0.91
N ASP A 709 15.68 -6.11 -1.97
CA ASP A 709 15.00 -6.78 -3.09
C ASP A 709 15.62 -6.34 -4.42
N MET A 710 16.18 -7.31 -5.16
CA MET A 710 16.80 -7.12 -6.47
C MET A 710 16.08 -7.90 -7.57
N SER A 711 14.77 -8.16 -7.40
CA SER A 711 13.91 -8.90 -8.35
C SER A 711 14.36 -10.35 -8.63
N ASN A 712 15.20 -10.92 -7.77
CA ASN A 712 15.86 -12.23 -7.92
C ASN A 712 15.40 -13.30 -6.88
N GLU A 713 14.52 -12.92 -5.95
CA GLU A 713 14.14 -13.72 -4.77
C GLU A 713 12.61 -13.70 -4.54
N PRO A 714 12.04 -14.69 -3.82
CA PRO A 714 10.60 -14.81 -3.62
C PRO A 714 9.99 -13.79 -2.65
N ILE A 715 10.82 -13.06 -1.90
CA ILE A 715 10.37 -11.98 -0.99
C ILE A 715 10.68 -10.64 -1.65
N THR A 716 9.62 -9.96 -2.09
CA THR A 716 9.69 -8.67 -2.80
C THR A 716 9.25 -7.52 -1.91
N GLY A 717 9.81 -6.32 -2.11
CA GLY A 717 9.45 -5.11 -1.36
C GLY A 717 7.95 -4.79 -1.38
N LYS A 718 7.25 -5.10 -2.48
CA LYS A 718 5.79 -4.87 -2.63
C LYS A 718 4.92 -5.64 -1.63
N GLN A 719 5.45 -6.66 -0.94
CA GLN A 719 4.76 -7.33 0.18
C GLN A 719 4.65 -6.44 1.44
N TYR A 720 5.55 -5.48 1.60
CA TYR A 720 5.69 -4.65 2.81
C TYR A 720 5.12 -3.24 2.66
N LYS A 721 4.83 -2.77 1.44
CA LYS A 721 4.41 -1.38 1.15
C LYS A 721 3.11 -0.93 1.85
N HIS A 722 2.31 -1.85 2.38
CA HIS A 722 1.14 -1.51 3.20
C HIS A 722 1.49 -1.15 4.66
N LEU A 723 2.74 -1.35 5.10
CA LEU A 723 3.20 -1.16 6.48
C LEU A 723 4.09 0.08 6.66
N GLY A 724 4.53 0.70 5.57
CA GLY A 724 5.49 1.80 5.54
C GLY A 724 6.23 1.86 4.21
N MET A 725 7.02 2.91 4.01
CA MET A 725 7.89 3.03 2.84
C MET A 725 8.96 1.94 2.87
N VAL A 726 9.42 1.48 1.71
CA VAL A 726 10.40 0.39 1.58
C VAL A 726 11.71 0.89 0.98
N THR A 727 12.84 0.43 1.52
CA THR A 727 14.18 0.77 1.06
C THR A 727 14.42 0.32 -0.39
N GLU A 728 14.62 1.25 -1.33
CA GLU A 728 14.82 0.90 -2.74
C GLU A 728 16.30 0.69 -3.09
N PHE A 729 16.82 -0.50 -2.81
CA PHE A 729 18.21 -0.88 -3.12
C PHE A 729 18.54 -0.92 -4.62
N ARG A 730 17.53 -0.97 -5.50
CA ARG A 730 17.69 -0.82 -6.95
C ARG A 730 18.15 0.59 -7.34
N TYR A 731 17.67 1.62 -6.63
CA TYR A 731 17.98 3.01 -6.93
C TYR A 731 19.48 3.31 -6.80
N CYS A 732 20.15 2.71 -5.81
CA CYS A 732 21.61 2.80 -5.64
C CYS A 732 22.37 2.33 -6.90
N VAL A 733 21.89 1.26 -7.55
CA VAL A 733 22.48 0.70 -8.78
C VAL A 733 22.17 1.60 -9.99
N LYS A 734 20.91 1.99 -10.19
CA LYS A 734 20.52 2.90 -11.30
C LYS A 734 21.30 4.21 -11.26
N ILE A 735 21.49 4.80 -10.07
CA ILE A 735 22.34 5.98 -9.89
C ILE A 735 23.82 5.69 -10.18
N ARG A 736 24.38 4.57 -9.71
CA ARG A 736 25.77 4.18 -10.03
C ARG A 736 26.02 4.09 -11.54
N GLU A 737 25.08 3.47 -12.26
CA GLU A 737 25.13 3.26 -13.71
C GLU A 737 24.96 4.59 -14.46
N GLN A 738 23.91 5.35 -14.16
CA GLN A 738 23.53 6.55 -14.91
C GLN A 738 24.41 7.76 -14.59
N ILE A 739 25.10 7.82 -13.44
CA ILE A 739 26.11 8.86 -13.19
C ILE A 739 27.33 8.75 -14.14
N GLY A 740 27.55 7.58 -14.78
CA GLY A 740 28.51 7.43 -15.87
C GLY A 740 28.03 7.95 -17.25
N ASN A 741 26.74 8.25 -17.41
CA ASN A 741 26.14 8.77 -18.64
C ASN A 741 24.90 9.61 -18.27
N ILE A 742 25.12 10.83 -17.79
CA ILE A 742 24.10 11.59 -17.05
C ILE A 742 22.91 12.01 -17.90
N GLY A 743 23.02 12.01 -19.23
CA GLY A 743 21.89 12.26 -20.13
C GLY A 743 20.72 11.28 -19.93
N ASN A 744 21.01 10.06 -19.45
CA ASN A 744 20.00 9.04 -19.19
C ASN A 744 19.24 9.22 -17.85
N LEU A 745 19.65 10.15 -16.97
CA LEU A 745 19.09 10.30 -15.62
C LEU A 745 17.57 10.63 -15.59
N ARG A 746 16.99 11.14 -16.69
CA ARG A 746 15.51 11.27 -16.81
C ARG A 746 14.78 9.93 -16.63
N SER A 747 15.50 8.82 -16.86
CA SER A 747 15.03 7.42 -16.74
C SER A 747 15.63 6.68 -15.53
N VAL A 748 15.94 7.38 -14.44
CA VAL A 748 16.41 6.74 -13.18
C VAL A 748 15.34 5.84 -12.56
N TYR A 749 14.08 6.24 -12.66
CA TYR A 749 12.94 5.46 -12.21
C TYR A 749 12.48 4.52 -13.34
N ASP A 750 12.44 3.23 -13.03
CA ASP A 750 12.12 2.16 -13.96
C ASP A 750 11.16 1.16 -13.31
N PRO A 751 9.83 1.36 -13.44
CA PRO A 751 8.84 0.41 -12.92
C PRO A 751 8.92 -0.95 -13.63
N GLY A 752 9.45 -1.00 -14.86
CA GLY A 752 9.68 -2.25 -15.61
C GLY A 752 10.76 -3.13 -14.97
N TRP A 753 11.70 -2.54 -14.22
CA TRP A 753 12.69 -3.26 -13.42
C TRP A 753 12.16 -3.76 -12.07
N GLY A 754 10.88 -3.51 -11.78
CA GLY A 754 10.23 -3.87 -10.52
C GLY A 754 10.48 -2.89 -9.38
N MET A 755 10.95 -1.67 -9.69
CA MET A 755 11.10 -0.60 -8.70
C MET A 755 9.76 -0.27 -8.01
N MET A 756 9.87 0.26 -6.80
CA MET A 756 8.75 0.67 -5.98
C MET A 756 8.06 1.92 -6.54
N ASP A 757 6.77 2.06 -6.25
CA ASP A 757 6.00 3.24 -6.66
C ASP A 757 6.51 4.47 -5.87
N PRO A 758 6.61 5.68 -6.45
CA PRO A 758 7.36 6.81 -5.86
C PRO A 758 6.92 7.23 -4.45
N GLU A 759 5.63 7.06 -4.13
CA GLU A 759 5.01 7.31 -2.83
C GLU A 759 5.39 6.30 -1.74
N ASP A 760 5.79 5.08 -2.13
CA ASP A 760 6.14 3.97 -1.22
C ASP A 760 7.67 3.75 -1.14
N ALA A 761 8.46 4.50 -1.91
CA ALA A 761 9.91 4.31 -2.07
C ALA A 761 10.73 5.17 -1.08
N PHE A 762 11.55 4.52 -0.25
CA PHE A 762 12.56 5.18 0.59
C PHE A 762 13.93 5.08 -0.08
N VAL A 763 14.48 6.20 -0.56
CA VAL A 763 15.61 6.22 -1.50
C VAL A 763 16.88 6.82 -0.91
N PHE A 764 18.02 6.29 -1.34
CA PHE A 764 19.35 6.71 -0.93
C PHE A 764 20.39 6.27 -1.98
N VAL A 765 21.50 6.99 -2.07
CA VAL A 765 22.61 6.60 -2.96
C VAL A 765 23.39 5.43 -2.37
N ASP A 766 23.60 5.45 -1.05
CA ASP A 766 24.22 4.39 -0.25
C ASP A 766 23.59 4.28 1.16
N ASN A 767 23.94 3.22 1.88
CA ASN A 767 23.62 3.03 3.29
C ASN A 767 24.87 2.58 4.06
N HIS A 768 24.69 2.24 5.34
CA HIS A 768 25.80 1.78 6.18
C HIS A 768 26.40 0.43 5.78
N ASP A 769 25.69 -0.39 4.99
CA ASP A 769 26.16 -1.69 4.50
C ASP A 769 26.90 -1.59 3.17
N ASN A 770 26.23 -1.06 2.15
CA ASN A 770 26.67 -1.22 0.76
C ASN A 770 27.88 -0.35 0.41
N GLN A 771 28.09 0.79 1.08
CA GLN A 771 29.35 1.56 0.98
C GLN A 771 30.58 0.76 1.44
N ARG A 772 30.37 -0.26 2.29
CA ARG A 772 31.40 -1.15 2.84
C ARG A 772 31.26 -2.60 2.36
N GLY A 773 30.46 -2.84 1.31
CA GLY A 773 30.33 -4.14 0.65
C GLY A 773 29.44 -5.17 1.35
N HIS A 774 28.67 -4.77 2.37
CA HIS A 774 27.63 -5.59 2.99
C HIS A 774 26.28 -5.40 2.26
N GLY A 775 25.34 -6.33 2.46
CA GLY A 775 24.04 -6.31 1.80
C GLY A 775 24.11 -6.69 0.31
N ALA A 776 23.15 -6.18 -0.49
CA ALA A 776 23.16 -6.31 -1.95
C ALA A 776 23.61 -5.00 -2.62
N SER A 777 23.53 -4.95 -3.96
CA SER A 777 23.93 -3.79 -4.77
C SER A 777 25.42 -3.44 -4.66
N GLY A 778 26.31 -4.43 -4.53
CA GLY A 778 27.76 -4.21 -4.46
C GLY A 778 28.29 -3.37 -5.65
N ASN A 779 29.25 -2.48 -5.37
CA ASN A 779 29.65 -1.33 -6.21
C ASN A 779 28.57 -0.22 -6.29
N VAL A 780 28.21 0.38 -5.15
CA VAL A 780 27.51 1.69 -5.09
C VAL A 780 28.49 2.86 -5.16
N LEU A 781 27.97 4.08 -5.37
CA LEU A 781 28.71 5.31 -5.09
C LEU A 781 28.78 5.53 -3.57
N SER A 782 29.86 6.09 -3.05
CA SER A 782 30.00 6.50 -1.64
C SER A 782 30.97 7.67 -1.51
N HIS A 783 31.18 8.22 -0.31
CA HIS A 783 32.18 9.28 -0.08
C HIS A 783 33.59 8.96 -0.59
N LYS A 784 33.94 7.67 -0.77
CA LYS A 784 35.22 7.23 -1.33
C LYS A 784 35.40 7.56 -2.82
N GLU A 785 34.31 7.91 -3.50
CA GLU A 785 34.31 8.54 -4.83
C GLU A 785 33.61 9.93 -4.74
N PRO A 786 34.22 10.96 -4.12
CA PRO A 786 33.51 12.15 -3.67
C PRO A 786 32.74 12.89 -4.77
N LYS A 787 33.33 13.01 -5.98
CA LYS A 787 32.74 13.71 -7.12
C LYS A 787 31.46 13.04 -7.65
N PRO A 788 31.47 11.78 -8.13
CA PRO A 788 30.25 11.15 -8.61
C PRO A 788 29.24 10.93 -7.47
N TYR A 789 29.66 10.73 -6.23
CA TYR A 789 28.75 10.68 -5.09
C TYR A 789 28.00 12.00 -4.87
N LYS A 790 28.69 13.16 -4.89
CA LYS A 790 28.05 14.49 -4.86
C LYS A 790 27.03 14.65 -5.99
N MET A 791 27.36 14.23 -7.21
CA MET A 791 26.44 14.26 -8.35
C MET A 791 25.19 13.38 -8.12
N GLY A 792 25.38 12.14 -7.66
CA GLY A 792 24.29 11.21 -7.37
C GLY A 792 23.34 11.70 -6.28
N VAL A 793 23.87 12.23 -5.18
CA VAL A 793 23.05 12.79 -4.08
C VAL A 793 22.37 14.09 -4.52
N ALA A 794 23.08 14.99 -5.22
CA ALA A 794 22.49 16.23 -5.71
C ALA A 794 21.31 15.98 -6.65
N PHE A 795 21.46 15.06 -7.61
CA PHE A 795 20.37 14.66 -8.50
C PHE A 795 19.22 13.99 -7.74
N THR A 796 19.50 13.12 -6.76
CA THR A 796 18.48 12.50 -5.90
C THR A 796 17.64 13.54 -5.14
N LEU A 797 18.26 14.62 -4.68
CA LEU A 797 17.56 15.72 -4.03
C LEU A 797 16.79 16.58 -5.04
N ALA A 798 17.35 16.83 -6.22
CA ALA A 798 16.69 17.62 -7.27
C ALA A 798 15.45 16.93 -7.89
N TYR A 799 15.49 15.60 -8.05
CA TYR A 799 14.51 14.81 -8.82
C TYR A 799 13.34 14.26 -7.98
N THR A 800 12.20 14.01 -8.60
CA THR A 800 10.93 13.63 -7.93
C THR A 800 10.70 12.12 -7.87
N TYR A 801 11.64 11.37 -7.27
CA TYR A 801 11.46 9.95 -6.99
C TYR A 801 11.80 9.61 -5.54
N GLY A 802 10.85 9.02 -4.81
CA GLY A 802 11.01 8.55 -3.44
C GLY A 802 11.18 9.64 -2.38
N PHE A 803 11.22 9.18 -1.12
CA PHE A 803 11.57 9.99 0.05
C PHE A 803 13.08 9.86 0.34
N PRO A 804 13.88 10.95 0.28
CA PRO A 804 15.33 10.86 0.25
C PRO A 804 16.03 10.83 1.62
N ARG A 805 17.02 9.94 1.75
CA ARG A 805 17.98 9.89 2.85
C ARG A 805 19.43 10.07 2.36
N ILE A 806 20.17 10.98 2.99
CA ILE A 806 21.62 11.14 2.83
C ILE A 806 22.34 10.29 3.89
N MET A 807 23.39 9.57 3.51
CA MET A 807 24.28 8.89 4.46
C MET A 807 25.28 9.90 5.06
N SER A 808 25.60 9.80 6.35
CA SER A 808 26.71 10.54 6.97
C SER A 808 27.61 9.56 7.70
N SER A 809 28.81 9.37 7.17
CA SER A 809 29.75 8.33 7.58
C SER A 809 30.96 8.86 8.35
N TYR A 810 31.80 7.89 8.71
CA TYR A 810 33.17 8.04 9.16
C TYR A 810 34.10 7.24 8.24
N GLU A 811 35.39 7.56 8.25
CA GLU A 811 36.42 6.90 7.46
C GLU A 811 36.72 5.48 7.94
N PHE A 812 36.85 4.53 7.01
CA PHE A 812 37.11 3.13 7.31
C PHE A 812 38.06 2.49 6.28
N VAL A 813 38.91 1.56 6.73
CA VAL A 813 39.80 0.77 5.87
C VAL A 813 39.18 -0.60 5.59
N THR A 814 38.67 -1.27 6.63
CA THR A 814 37.96 -2.57 6.52
C THR A 814 36.46 -2.40 6.64
N ASP A 815 35.72 -3.37 6.10
CA ASP A 815 34.26 -3.45 6.20
C ASP A 815 33.77 -3.50 7.66
N LYS A 816 34.57 -4.06 8.57
CA LYS A 816 34.23 -4.22 9.98
C LYS A 816 34.50 -2.99 10.84
N ASP A 817 35.29 -2.02 10.37
CA ASP A 817 35.80 -0.93 11.23
C ASP A 817 34.65 -0.13 11.87
N GLY A 818 34.72 0.01 13.19
CA GLY A 818 33.85 0.90 13.97
C GLY A 818 34.24 2.38 13.82
N PRO A 819 33.43 3.30 14.36
CA PRO A 819 33.66 4.75 14.31
C PRO A 819 34.99 5.18 14.92
N PRO A 820 35.45 6.41 14.62
CA PRO A 820 36.55 7.08 15.30
C PRO A 820 36.37 6.99 16.82
N HIS A 821 37.41 6.59 17.52
CA HIS A 821 37.34 6.26 18.95
C HIS A 821 38.57 6.72 19.73
N GLU A 822 38.38 6.88 21.04
CA GLU A 822 39.45 7.11 22.01
C GLU A 822 40.18 5.80 22.36
N SER A 823 41.24 5.87 23.16
CA SER A 823 42.08 4.72 23.51
C SER A 823 41.39 3.65 24.37
N ASP A 824 40.18 3.92 24.87
CA ASP A 824 39.29 2.96 25.56
C ASP A 824 38.17 2.41 24.66
N TYR A 825 38.20 2.75 23.37
CA TYR A 825 37.20 2.41 22.34
C TYR A 825 35.81 3.05 22.55
N GLN A 826 35.70 4.12 23.35
CA GLN A 826 34.53 5.00 23.31
C GLN A 826 34.56 5.87 22.04
N THR A 827 33.39 6.13 21.46
CA THR A 827 33.29 6.92 20.23
C THR A 827 33.74 8.36 20.46
N LYS A 828 34.63 8.86 19.59
CA LYS A 828 35.13 10.24 19.60
C LYS A 828 33.99 11.23 19.39
N SER A 829 34.14 12.43 19.93
CA SER A 829 33.19 13.49 19.62
C SER A 829 33.38 13.95 18.18
N VAL A 830 32.28 14.26 17.48
CA VAL A 830 32.39 14.76 16.10
C VAL A 830 32.98 16.16 16.11
N ARG A 831 34.12 16.34 15.43
CA ARG A 831 34.77 17.65 15.24
C ARG A 831 34.48 18.17 13.83
N ILE A 832 33.72 19.27 13.77
CA ILE A 832 33.41 19.97 12.52
C ILE A 832 34.69 20.59 11.94
N SER A 833 34.83 20.59 10.61
CA SER A 833 35.99 21.18 9.94
C SER A 833 36.04 22.71 10.09
N ALA A 834 37.23 23.29 10.01
CA ALA A 834 37.41 24.75 10.17
C ALA A 834 36.62 25.63 9.17
N ASN A 835 36.22 25.10 8.00
CA ASN A 835 35.35 25.78 7.04
C ASN A 835 33.84 25.46 7.24
N GLY A 836 33.49 24.51 8.10
CA GLY A 836 32.10 24.10 8.39
C GLY A 836 31.46 23.12 7.40
N GLU A 837 32.17 22.76 6.32
CA GLU A 837 31.64 22.02 5.15
C GLU A 837 31.96 20.51 5.16
N GLY A 838 32.34 20.00 6.33
CA GLY A 838 32.67 18.61 6.57
C GLY A 838 33.06 18.41 8.03
N CYS A 839 33.82 17.37 8.31
CA CYS A 839 34.38 17.10 9.62
C CYS A 839 35.85 16.69 9.54
N GLU A 840 36.48 16.54 10.70
CA GLU A 840 37.86 16.10 10.87
C GLU A 840 37.92 14.88 11.81
N ASP A 841 39.13 14.45 12.18
CA ASP A 841 39.40 13.32 13.10
C ASP A 841 38.77 11.96 12.68
N GLY A 842 38.55 11.78 11.38
CA GLY A 842 38.00 10.56 10.79
C GLY A 842 36.49 10.56 10.57
N TRP A 843 35.79 11.68 10.80
CA TRP A 843 34.39 11.84 10.43
C TRP A 843 34.27 12.49 9.04
N VAL A 844 33.35 12.00 8.19
CA VAL A 844 33.21 12.45 6.79
C VAL A 844 32.17 13.57 6.66
N CYS A 845 31.02 13.41 7.32
CA CYS A 845 29.94 14.40 7.39
C CYS A 845 29.43 14.88 6.02
N GLU A 846 29.06 13.94 5.14
CA GLU A 846 28.60 14.20 3.77
C GLU A 846 27.43 15.18 3.69
N HIS A 847 26.55 15.22 4.69
CA HIS A 847 25.44 16.19 4.79
C HIS A 847 25.89 17.63 5.04
N ARG A 848 27.14 17.85 5.48
CA ARG A 848 27.78 19.17 5.61
C ARG A 848 28.45 19.65 4.34
N TRP A 849 28.78 18.75 3.41
CA TRP A 849 29.39 19.11 2.13
C TRP A 849 28.51 20.13 1.40
N ARG A 850 29.12 21.19 0.84
CA ARG A 850 28.37 22.35 0.29
C ARG A 850 27.25 21.95 -0.67
N VAL A 851 27.52 21.00 -1.56
CA VAL A 851 26.53 20.39 -2.48
C VAL A 851 25.31 19.85 -1.73
N MET A 852 25.50 18.93 -0.77
CA MET A 852 24.40 18.28 -0.04
C MET A 852 23.62 19.29 0.81
N ALA A 853 24.33 20.20 1.49
CA ALA A 853 23.70 21.19 2.36
C ALA A 853 22.91 22.26 1.56
N GLY A 854 23.41 22.69 0.41
CA GLY A 854 22.68 23.55 -0.54
C GLY A 854 21.47 22.83 -1.15
N MET A 855 21.65 21.58 -1.59
CA MET A 855 20.58 20.78 -2.19
C MET A 855 19.48 20.36 -1.19
N SER A 856 19.77 20.32 0.11
CA SER A 856 18.74 20.17 1.15
C SER A 856 17.83 21.42 1.22
N GLY A 857 18.43 22.61 1.16
CA GLY A 857 17.70 23.88 1.04
C GLY A 857 16.91 24.00 -0.27
N PHE A 858 17.50 23.59 -1.39
CA PHE A 858 16.80 23.47 -2.68
C PHE A 858 15.58 22.55 -2.56
N ARG A 859 15.77 21.32 -2.04
CA ARG A 859 14.68 20.34 -1.87
C ARG A 859 13.50 20.93 -1.11
N LYS A 860 13.79 21.61 0.01
CA LYS A 860 12.77 22.30 0.81
C LYS A 860 12.01 23.34 -0.01
N ALA A 861 12.74 24.25 -0.66
CA ALA A 861 12.12 25.34 -1.42
C ALA A 861 11.29 24.83 -2.61
N VAL A 862 11.64 23.69 -3.22
CA VAL A 862 10.91 23.08 -4.33
C VAL A 862 9.88 22.03 -3.90
N SER A 863 9.58 21.90 -2.61
CA SER A 863 8.57 20.96 -2.12
C SER A 863 7.21 21.15 -2.83
N GLY A 864 6.56 20.04 -3.13
CA GLY A 864 5.28 19.98 -3.86
C GLY A 864 5.33 20.22 -5.38
N THR A 865 6.49 20.51 -5.99
CA THR A 865 6.59 20.73 -7.46
C THR A 865 7.05 19.50 -8.24
N ASN A 866 6.63 19.39 -9.50
CA ASN A 866 7.10 18.37 -10.44
C ASN A 866 8.35 18.82 -11.23
N VAL A 867 9.05 17.89 -11.85
CA VAL A 867 10.12 18.14 -12.84
C VAL A 867 9.49 18.59 -14.16
N VAL A 868 9.93 19.73 -14.70
CA VAL A 868 9.50 20.31 -15.99
C VAL A 868 10.67 21.04 -16.66
N ASN A 869 10.52 21.47 -17.92
CA ASN A 869 11.55 22.13 -18.73
C ASN A 869 12.86 21.31 -18.80
N TRP A 870 12.76 19.99 -18.99
CA TRP A 870 13.96 19.15 -19.09
C TRP A 870 14.77 19.49 -20.35
N TRP A 871 16.09 19.64 -20.17
CA TRP A 871 17.08 19.89 -21.22
C TRP A 871 18.27 18.94 -21.03
N SER A 872 18.85 18.47 -22.13
CA SER A 872 20.08 17.67 -22.11
C SER A 872 20.88 17.77 -23.40
N GLU A 873 22.20 17.90 -23.27
CA GLU A 873 23.16 17.94 -24.39
C GLU A 873 24.35 17.02 -24.06
N GLY A 874 24.25 15.75 -24.46
CA GLY A 874 25.24 14.72 -24.10
C GLY A 874 25.31 14.52 -22.58
N ASN A 875 26.51 14.59 -22.00
CA ASN A 875 26.73 14.52 -20.55
C ASN A 875 26.50 15.87 -19.84
N LYS A 876 25.43 16.57 -20.21
CA LYS A 876 24.96 17.80 -19.55
C LYS A 876 23.45 17.73 -19.45
N ILE A 877 22.89 17.98 -18.27
CA ILE A 877 21.44 18.01 -18.04
C ILE A 877 21.05 19.27 -17.27
N ALA A 878 19.81 19.70 -17.47
CA ALA A 878 19.16 20.71 -16.65
C ALA A 878 17.64 20.50 -16.62
N PHE A 879 16.99 20.95 -15.55
CA PHE A 879 15.54 20.96 -15.45
C PHE A 879 15.04 21.95 -14.38
N SER A 880 13.78 22.34 -14.51
CA SER A 880 13.07 23.14 -13.52
C SER A 880 12.27 22.26 -12.57
N ARG A 881 11.98 22.78 -11.38
CA ARG A 881 11.11 22.17 -10.37
C ARG A 881 9.94 23.12 -10.12
N GLY A 882 8.96 23.05 -11.02
CA GLY A 882 7.95 24.09 -11.22
C GLY A 882 8.60 25.45 -11.48
N ASN A 883 8.02 26.52 -10.92
CA ASN A 883 8.60 27.86 -10.89
C ASN A 883 9.53 28.11 -9.69
N LYS A 884 9.69 27.13 -8.78
CA LYS A 884 10.35 27.33 -7.47
C LYS A 884 11.86 27.16 -7.49
N GLY A 885 12.42 26.47 -8.48
CA GLY A 885 13.86 26.25 -8.58
C GLY A 885 14.29 25.59 -9.87
N PHE A 886 15.57 25.69 -10.17
CA PHE A 886 16.21 25.17 -11.38
C PHE A 886 17.55 24.51 -11.03
N PHE A 887 17.81 23.36 -11.66
CA PHE A 887 18.97 22.49 -11.43
C PHE A 887 19.69 22.22 -12.75
N ALA A 888 21.02 22.19 -12.74
CA ALA A 888 21.84 21.73 -13.86
C ALA A 888 23.06 20.93 -13.37
N MET A 889 23.55 20.00 -14.19
CA MET A 889 24.69 19.14 -13.86
C MET A 889 25.48 18.71 -15.10
N THR A 890 26.79 18.53 -14.96
CA THR A 890 27.68 17.96 -15.98
C THR A 890 28.50 16.78 -15.43
N ASP A 891 29.21 16.06 -16.29
CA ASP A 891 30.26 15.08 -15.90
C ASP A 891 31.55 15.74 -15.33
N GLY A 892 31.57 17.06 -15.20
CA GLY A 892 32.76 17.87 -14.92
C GLY A 892 33.37 18.52 -16.15
N SER A 893 32.83 18.30 -17.34
CA SER A 893 33.02 19.22 -18.45
C SER A 893 32.43 20.59 -18.10
N GLN A 894 33.10 21.67 -18.53
CA GLN A 894 32.58 23.02 -18.32
C GLN A 894 31.33 23.27 -19.17
N MET A 895 30.43 24.09 -18.64
CA MET A 895 29.17 24.46 -19.28
C MET A 895 28.94 25.96 -19.13
N GLU A 896 28.54 26.60 -20.22
CA GLU A 896 28.13 28.00 -20.26
C GLU A 896 27.04 28.12 -21.32
N SER A 897 25.78 28.16 -20.87
CA SER A 897 24.60 27.92 -21.71
C SER A 897 23.45 28.83 -21.28
N ARG A 898 22.77 29.45 -22.24
CA ARG A 898 21.55 30.24 -21.98
C ARG A 898 20.34 29.30 -21.94
N LEU A 899 19.84 28.98 -20.75
CA LEU A 899 18.75 28.01 -20.55
C LEU A 899 17.49 28.67 -20.01
N PHE A 900 16.33 28.15 -20.38
CA PHE A 900 15.05 28.53 -19.78
C PHE A 900 14.93 27.87 -18.41
N THR A 901 14.56 28.65 -17.39
CA THR A 901 14.59 28.20 -15.99
C THR A 901 13.22 28.02 -15.34
N GLY A 902 12.14 28.48 -16.00
CA GLY A 902 10.80 28.53 -15.42
C GLY A 902 10.64 29.44 -14.19
N MET A 903 11.74 30.01 -13.67
CA MET A 903 11.75 30.84 -12.46
C MET A 903 11.34 32.29 -12.75
N PRO A 904 10.84 33.03 -11.73
CA PRO A 904 10.60 34.47 -11.85
C PRO A 904 11.88 35.26 -12.13
N ALA A 905 11.75 36.40 -12.80
CA ALA A 905 12.85 37.34 -13.02
C ALA A 905 13.45 37.83 -11.69
N GLY A 906 14.78 37.80 -11.58
CA GLY A 906 15.49 38.13 -10.33
C GLY A 906 16.93 37.64 -10.33
N THR A 907 17.71 38.05 -9.33
CA THR A 907 19.10 37.60 -9.14
C THR A 907 19.18 36.61 -7.99
N TYR A 908 19.46 35.35 -8.32
CA TYR A 908 19.55 34.24 -7.39
C TYR A 908 21.01 33.87 -7.12
N CYS A 909 21.25 33.28 -5.95
CA CYS A 909 22.53 32.72 -5.56
C CYS A 909 22.56 31.23 -5.88
N ASP A 910 23.60 30.77 -6.56
CA ASP A 910 23.83 29.34 -6.75
C ASP A 910 24.22 28.70 -5.43
N VAL A 911 23.41 27.75 -4.96
CA VAL A 911 23.60 27.10 -3.65
C VAL A 911 24.67 26.01 -3.68
N ILE A 912 25.27 25.75 -4.84
CA ILE A 912 26.43 24.86 -4.98
C ILE A 912 27.74 25.62 -4.79
N SER A 913 27.89 26.80 -5.39
CA SER A 913 29.10 27.62 -5.25
C SER A 913 29.05 28.63 -4.10
N GLY A 914 27.90 28.87 -3.46
CA GLY A 914 27.79 29.78 -2.31
C GLY A 914 26.47 29.70 -1.56
N GLN A 915 26.14 30.77 -0.83
CA GLN A 915 24.86 30.95 -0.13
C GLN A 915 24.39 32.40 -0.30
N ALA A 916 23.09 32.63 -0.16
CA ALA A 916 22.53 33.97 -0.05
C ALA A 916 22.92 34.60 1.30
N THR A 917 23.32 35.86 1.27
CA THR A 917 23.62 36.68 2.45
C THR A 917 22.91 38.03 2.35
N ASN A 918 22.91 38.80 3.44
CA ASN A 918 22.35 40.16 3.45
C ASN A 918 23.07 41.08 2.44
N ASP A 919 24.34 40.81 2.15
CA ASP A 919 25.19 41.63 1.27
C ASP A 919 25.22 41.13 -0.18
N GLY A 920 24.55 40.02 -0.51
CA GLY A 920 24.48 39.46 -1.86
C GLY A 920 24.53 37.93 -1.90
N CYS A 921 25.42 37.39 -2.75
CA CYS A 921 25.72 35.96 -2.82
C CYS A 921 27.19 35.72 -2.43
N SER A 922 27.47 34.73 -1.59
CA SER A 922 28.85 34.35 -1.20
C SER A 922 29.61 33.52 -2.26
N GLY A 923 29.04 33.40 -3.46
CA GLY A 923 29.49 32.54 -4.56
C GLY A 923 28.93 33.07 -5.88
N GLN A 924 28.66 32.20 -6.86
CA GLN A 924 28.08 32.62 -8.13
C GLN A 924 26.67 33.18 -7.93
N SER A 925 26.41 34.33 -8.55
CA SER A 925 25.05 34.86 -8.71
C SER A 925 24.62 34.73 -10.17
N VAL A 926 23.34 34.48 -10.40
CA VAL A 926 22.76 34.33 -11.74
C VAL A 926 21.47 35.13 -11.81
N SER A 927 21.34 35.96 -12.84
CA SER A 927 20.12 36.72 -13.10
C SER A 927 19.24 35.97 -14.10
N VAL A 928 18.00 35.70 -13.69
CA VAL A 928 16.91 35.23 -14.55
C VAL A 928 16.25 36.47 -15.17
N GLY A 929 16.11 36.48 -16.49
CA GLY A 929 15.48 37.57 -17.24
C GLY A 929 13.95 37.60 -17.12
N GLY A 930 13.34 38.67 -17.62
CA GLY A 930 11.88 38.78 -17.77
C GLY A 930 11.26 37.75 -18.73
N ASP A 931 12.10 37.05 -19.51
CA ASP A 931 11.75 35.93 -20.37
C ASP A 931 11.97 34.55 -19.70
N GLY A 932 12.34 34.51 -18.42
CA GLY A 932 12.60 33.27 -17.66
C GLY A 932 13.91 32.55 -18.02
N TYR A 933 14.74 33.12 -18.90
CA TYR A 933 16.05 32.57 -19.26
C TYR A 933 17.16 33.07 -18.33
N ALA A 934 18.16 32.23 -18.10
CA ALA A 934 19.37 32.56 -17.37
C ALA A 934 20.63 32.09 -18.10
N GLN A 935 21.75 32.77 -17.87
CA GLN A 935 23.07 32.29 -18.28
C GLN A 935 23.59 31.33 -17.21
N VAL A 936 23.42 30.03 -17.46
CA VAL A 936 23.86 28.96 -16.56
C VAL A 936 25.33 28.68 -16.82
N LYS A 937 26.15 28.68 -15.76
CA LYS A 937 27.59 28.44 -15.84
C LYS A 937 28.05 27.45 -14.77
N ILE A 938 28.75 26.41 -15.19
CA ILE A 938 29.40 25.40 -14.34
C ILE A 938 30.88 25.35 -14.77
N THR A 939 31.76 25.82 -13.90
CA THR A 939 33.22 25.81 -14.11
C THR A 939 33.99 24.98 -13.09
N ASP A 940 33.36 24.62 -11.97
CA ASP A 940 33.94 23.74 -10.95
C ASP A 940 33.85 22.28 -11.41
N GLY A 941 35.00 21.67 -11.66
CA GLY A 941 35.11 20.27 -12.11
C GLY A 941 34.93 19.23 -11.00
N ASP A 942 35.03 19.65 -9.73
CA ASP A 942 34.88 18.82 -8.53
C ASP A 942 33.46 18.89 -7.96
N ASN A 943 32.76 20.01 -8.17
CA ASN A 943 31.34 20.21 -7.87
C ASN A 943 30.58 20.58 -9.17
N PRO A 944 30.39 19.64 -10.13
CA PRO A 944 29.85 19.93 -11.46
C PRO A 944 28.32 20.06 -11.47
N VAL A 945 27.77 20.80 -10.52
CA VAL A 945 26.34 20.99 -10.26
C VAL A 945 26.08 22.48 -10.12
N PHE A 946 24.90 22.94 -10.52
CA PHE A 946 24.40 24.29 -10.33
C PHE A 946 22.94 24.22 -9.88
N ALA A 947 22.55 25.00 -8.87
CA ALA A 947 21.19 25.01 -8.36
C ALA A 947 20.78 26.38 -7.82
N ILE A 948 19.62 26.87 -8.24
CA ILE A 948 19.00 28.12 -7.77
C ILE A 948 17.54 27.88 -7.38
N HIS A 949 17.04 28.58 -6.37
CA HIS A 949 15.65 28.46 -5.91
C HIS A 949 15.12 29.77 -5.31
N ILE A 950 13.79 29.89 -5.22
CA ILE A 950 13.09 31.14 -4.84
C ILE A 950 13.39 31.66 -3.42
N GLU A 951 13.99 30.86 -2.55
CA GLU A 951 14.45 31.30 -1.21
C GLU A 951 15.91 31.80 -1.21
N ALA A 952 16.67 31.58 -2.28
CA ALA A 952 18.09 31.93 -2.40
C ALA A 952 18.29 33.20 -3.25
N VAL A 953 17.68 34.31 -2.84
CA VAL A 953 17.75 35.61 -3.54
C VAL A 953 18.92 36.45 -3.04
N SER A 954 19.62 37.13 -3.95
CA SER A 954 20.71 38.03 -3.61
C SER A 954 20.23 39.24 -2.80
N GLY A 955 20.90 39.54 -1.68
CA GLY A 955 20.61 40.71 -0.84
C GLY A 955 19.49 40.53 0.19
N GLY A 956 19.14 39.28 0.53
CA GLY A 956 18.24 38.95 1.64
C GLY A 956 16.76 39.33 1.48
N GLY A 957 16.38 39.97 0.35
CA GLY A 957 14.99 40.29 0.06
C GLY A 957 14.19 39.04 -0.31
N SER A 958 13.13 38.74 0.43
CA SER A 958 12.06 37.86 -0.09
C SER A 958 11.54 38.44 -1.40
N VAL A 959 11.40 37.61 -2.44
CA VAL A 959 10.57 37.99 -3.59
C VAL A 959 9.18 38.35 -3.05
N VAL A 960 8.64 39.50 -3.45
CA VAL A 960 7.30 39.93 -3.04
C VAL A 960 6.26 39.07 -3.75
N VAL A 961 6.02 37.88 -3.18
CA VAL A 961 4.81 37.09 -3.46
C VAL A 961 3.62 37.91 -2.94
N PRO A 962 2.62 38.25 -3.77
CA PRO A 962 1.43 38.95 -3.30
C PRO A 962 0.72 38.14 -2.20
N PRO A 963 0.22 38.78 -1.12
CA PRO A 963 -0.30 38.04 0.02
C PRO A 963 -1.58 37.28 -0.32
N THR A 964 -1.53 35.95 -0.21
CA THR A 964 -2.70 35.07 -0.18
C THR A 964 -3.41 35.23 1.18
N ASN A 965 -4.32 36.20 1.25
CA ASN A 965 -5.08 36.47 2.47
C ASN A 965 -5.93 35.25 2.87
N GLY A 966 -5.63 34.70 4.06
CA GLY A 966 -6.54 33.81 4.77
C GLY A 966 -7.84 34.52 5.20
N PRO A 967 -8.84 33.79 5.71
CA PRO A 967 -10.21 34.30 5.88
C PRO A 967 -10.31 35.40 6.95
N GLY A 968 -10.33 36.65 6.49
CA GLY A 968 -10.59 37.85 7.29
C GLY A 968 -12.05 38.32 7.17
N GLU A 969 -12.67 38.60 8.31
CA GLU A 969 -14.08 38.94 8.47
C GLU A 969 -14.51 40.21 7.72
N VAL A 970 -15.72 40.19 7.13
CA VAL A 970 -16.22 41.28 6.26
C VAL A 970 -16.61 42.51 7.08
N THR A 971 -16.01 43.67 6.76
CA THR A 971 -16.60 44.99 7.06
C THR A 971 -16.62 45.87 5.82
N THR A 972 -17.81 46.38 5.48
CA THR A 972 -18.10 47.08 4.22
C THR A 972 -17.88 48.59 4.29
N LYS A 973 -17.45 49.21 3.19
CA LYS A 973 -17.98 50.52 2.73
C LYS A 973 -17.65 50.84 1.27
N ASN A 974 -18.61 51.44 0.58
CA ASN A 974 -18.50 51.94 -0.80
C ASN A 974 -17.89 53.36 -0.83
N THR A 975 -17.34 53.76 -1.99
CA THR A 975 -17.81 54.92 -2.80
C THR A 975 -17.10 54.98 -4.17
N ASP A 976 -17.91 54.88 -5.23
CA ASP A 976 -17.96 55.71 -6.45
C ASP A 976 -16.70 56.18 -7.22
N GLY A 977 -16.75 56.06 -8.56
CA GLY A 977 -16.18 57.06 -9.49
C GLY A 977 -15.18 56.53 -10.54
N PRO A 978 -15.48 56.57 -11.86
CA PRO A 978 -14.62 56.01 -12.90
C PRO A 978 -13.85 57.07 -13.74
N VAL A 979 -12.66 56.69 -14.23
CA VAL A 979 -12.00 57.29 -15.41
C VAL A 979 -11.38 56.16 -16.25
N SER A 980 -11.57 56.21 -17.56
CA SER A 980 -11.08 55.20 -18.52
C SER A 980 -10.05 55.77 -19.50
N THR A 981 -8.90 55.12 -19.66
CA THR A 981 -7.99 55.28 -20.81
C THR A 981 -7.46 53.90 -21.25
N SER A 982 -7.08 53.78 -22.53
CA SER A 982 -7.15 52.51 -23.27
C SER A 982 -5.80 51.89 -23.68
N GLY A 983 -5.38 50.83 -22.98
CA GLY A 983 -4.51 49.73 -23.45
C GLY A 983 -3.17 50.06 -24.13
N PRO A 984 -2.52 49.06 -24.77
CA PRO A 984 -2.53 47.64 -24.43
C PRO A 984 -1.11 47.02 -24.37
N THR A 985 -0.67 46.50 -23.22
CA THR A 985 0.46 45.55 -23.12
C THR A 985 0.51 44.91 -21.73
N SER A 986 -0.01 43.69 -21.58
CA SER A 986 0.12 42.92 -20.34
C SER A 986 1.41 42.11 -20.34
N GLN A 987 2.30 42.39 -19.37
CA GLN A 987 3.38 41.48 -18.98
C GLN A 987 2.79 40.11 -18.55
N PRO A 988 3.53 38.99 -18.66
CA PRO A 988 3.11 37.73 -18.06
C PRO A 988 2.95 37.88 -16.55
N GLY A 989 1.86 37.36 -16.00
CA GLY A 989 1.70 37.25 -14.54
C GLY A 989 2.69 36.26 -13.93
N ALA A 990 2.91 36.36 -12.62
CA ALA A 990 3.55 35.27 -11.87
C ALA A 990 2.67 34.00 -11.97
N SER A 991 3.29 32.84 -12.18
CA SER A 991 2.57 31.59 -12.46
C SER A 991 1.70 31.13 -11.29
N ASP A 992 0.45 30.78 -11.60
CA ASP A 992 -0.64 30.47 -10.68
C ASP A 992 -1.11 29.04 -10.93
N PHE A 993 -0.26 28.07 -10.58
CA PHE A 993 -0.55 26.64 -10.76
C PHE A 993 -1.68 26.21 -9.82
N ARG A 994 -2.82 25.81 -10.39
CA ARG A 994 -3.97 25.26 -9.64
C ARG A 994 -4.36 23.89 -10.17
N ARG A 995 -4.71 23.01 -9.23
CA ARG A 995 -5.33 21.71 -9.50
C ARG A 995 -6.58 21.93 -10.35
N THR A 996 -6.64 21.27 -11.50
CA THR A 996 -7.72 21.35 -12.48
C THR A 996 -8.10 19.94 -12.87
N VAL A 997 -9.38 19.61 -12.79
CA VAL A 997 -9.91 18.30 -13.16
C VAL A 997 -10.83 18.46 -14.37
N ILE A 998 -10.66 17.59 -15.36
CA ILE A 998 -11.48 17.53 -16.56
C ILE A 998 -12.07 16.12 -16.65
N PHE A 999 -13.40 16.04 -16.69
CA PHE A 999 -14.14 14.82 -16.98
C PHE A 999 -14.86 14.97 -18.32
N ILE A 1000 -14.67 14.02 -19.24
CA ILE A 1000 -15.31 14.00 -20.56
C ILE A 1000 -16.08 12.70 -20.70
N LYS A 1001 -17.41 12.79 -20.75
CA LYS A 1001 -18.25 11.61 -21.02
C LYS A 1001 -18.05 11.17 -22.46
N LYS A 1002 -17.46 9.99 -22.65
CA LYS A 1002 -17.30 9.36 -23.97
C LYS A 1002 -17.33 7.84 -23.87
N TYR A 1003 -18.41 7.26 -24.39
CA TYR A 1003 -18.47 5.83 -24.68
C TYR A 1003 -17.39 5.46 -25.70
N THR A 1004 -16.46 4.62 -25.27
CA THR A 1004 -15.27 4.14 -25.99
C THR A 1004 -15.28 2.62 -26.03
N ASN A 1005 -14.92 2.06 -27.17
CA ASN A 1005 -14.70 0.62 -27.30
C ASN A 1005 -13.34 0.21 -26.72
N PRO A 1006 -13.14 -1.06 -26.30
CA PRO A 1006 -11.82 -1.55 -25.89
C PRO A 1006 -10.77 -1.32 -26.99
N GLY A 1007 -9.66 -0.66 -26.64
CA GLY A 1007 -8.61 -0.25 -27.58
C GLY A 1007 -8.79 1.14 -28.20
N GLN A 1008 -9.83 1.89 -27.82
CA GLN A 1008 -9.94 3.32 -28.07
C GLN A 1008 -9.50 4.10 -26.83
N ASP A 1009 -8.71 5.15 -27.02
CA ASP A 1009 -8.24 6.03 -25.94
C ASP A 1009 -8.59 7.48 -26.23
N LEU A 1010 -8.97 8.22 -25.19
CA LEU A 1010 -9.26 9.64 -25.27
C LEU A 1010 -8.03 10.46 -24.84
N PHE A 1011 -7.69 11.44 -25.66
CA PHE A 1011 -6.72 12.49 -25.39
C PHE A 1011 -7.43 13.85 -25.47
N ILE A 1012 -6.84 14.87 -24.86
CA ILE A 1012 -7.20 16.27 -25.09
C ILE A 1012 -6.02 17.02 -25.72
N ARG A 1013 -6.36 18.02 -26.52
CA ARG A 1013 -5.45 19.05 -27.05
C ARG A 1013 -6.13 20.39 -26.88
N GLY A 1014 -5.42 21.44 -26.49
CA GLY A 1014 -6.04 22.70 -26.09
C GLY A 1014 -5.06 23.82 -25.83
N GLY A 1015 -5.48 24.78 -25.01
CA GLY A 1015 -4.71 25.97 -24.66
C GLY A 1015 -5.54 27.23 -24.87
N LEU A 1016 -4.95 28.23 -25.50
CA LEU A 1016 -5.65 29.45 -25.91
C LEU A 1016 -5.92 29.48 -27.41
N ASN A 1017 -6.86 30.34 -27.79
CA ASN A 1017 -7.33 30.50 -29.16
C ASN A 1017 -6.33 31.33 -29.99
N HIS A 1018 -5.82 30.76 -31.10
CA HIS A 1018 -4.89 31.45 -32.02
C HIS A 1018 -5.44 32.76 -32.62
N GLY A 1019 -6.77 32.95 -32.63
CA GLY A 1019 -7.41 34.19 -33.05
C GLY A 1019 -7.39 35.31 -32.00
N GLN A 1020 -7.10 34.99 -30.73
CA GLN A 1020 -7.09 35.94 -29.61
C GLN A 1020 -5.67 36.33 -29.16
N ARG A 1021 -4.71 35.40 -29.22
CA ARG A 1021 -3.34 35.61 -28.73
C ARG A 1021 -2.30 35.52 -29.86
N GLN A 1022 -1.42 36.51 -29.94
CA GLN A 1022 -0.29 36.51 -30.88
C GLN A 1022 0.89 35.69 -30.33
N GLY A 1023 1.68 35.08 -31.24
CA GLY A 1023 2.88 34.32 -30.89
C GLY A 1023 2.68 32.81 -30.73
N CYS A 1024 1.58 32.25 -31.23
CA CYS A 1024 1.30 30.82 -31.13
C CYS A 1024 2.02 30.04 -32.25
N THR A 1025 2.85 29.08 -31.85
CA THR A 1025 3.65 28.18 -32.69
C THR A 1025 3.18 26.73 -32.53
N ASP A 1026 3.71 25.84 -33.37
CA ASP A 1026 3.54 24.38 -33.35
C ASP A 1026 4.45 23.64 -32.35
N ASP A 1027 5.46 24.33 -31.80
CA ASP A 1027 6.25 23.87 -30.66
C ASP A 1027 5.63 24.34 -29.34
N ALA A 1028 5.10 23.39 -28.56
CA ALA A 1028 4.47 23.63 -27.26
C ALA A 1028 5.34 24.45 -26.29
N LYS A 1029 6.67 24.27 -26.32
CA LYS A 1029 7.61 24.93 -25.40
C LYS A 1029 7.88 26.40 -25.76
N THR A 1030 7.51 26.86 -26.97
CA THR A 1030 7.62 28.26 -27.40
C THR A 1030 6.29 28.93 -27.71
N SER A 1031 5.20 28.17 -27.83
CA SER A 1031 3.89 28.66 -28.28
C SER A 1031 3.20 29.52 -27.23
N ALA A 1032 2.86 30.76 -27.57
CA ALA A 1032 2.09 31.64 -26.69
C ALA A 1032 0.64 31.16 -26.42
N CYS A 1033 0.15 30.17 -27.16
CA CYS A 1033 -1.15 29.53 -26.93
C CYS A 1033 -1.07 28.28 -26.03
N ALA A 1034 0.12 27.69 -25.84
CA ALA A 1034 0.29 26.54 -24.97
C ALA A 1034 0.21 26.96 -23.49
N ILE A 1035 -0.38 26.10 -22.67
CA ILE A 1035 -0.55 26.34 -21.24
C ILE A 1035 0.26 25.29 -20.47
N PRO A 1036 1.24 25.68 -19.64
CA PRO A 1036 1.99 24.74 -18.81
C PRO A 1036 1.07 23.95 -17.86
N ILE A 1037 1.22 22.63 -17.89
CA ILE A 1037 0.48 21.68 -17.05
C ILE A 1037 1.42 20.72 -16.34
N SER A 1038 0.89 19.92 -15.41
CA SER A 1038 1.58 18.75 -14.90
C SER A 1038 0.57 17.66 -14.50
N VAL A 1039 0.49 16.62 -15.33
CA VAL A 1039 -0.56 15.60 -15.28
C VAL A 1039 -0.29 14.54 -14.19
N LYS A 1040 -1.25 14.39 -13.28
CA LYS A 1040 -1.15 13.55 -12.08
C LYS A 1040 -1.34 12.07 -12.42
N SER A 1041 -0.74 11.20 -11.60
CA SER A 1041 -1.19 9.80 -11.49
C SER A 1041 -2.57 9.78 -10.82
N ILE A 1042 -3.50 8.97 -11.35
CA ILE A 1042 -4.84 8.83 -10.76
C ILE A 1042 -5.13 7.42 -10.21
N GLY A 1043 -4.10 6.56 -10.16
CA GLY A 1043 -4.18 5.22 -9.57
C GLY A 1043 -2.98 4.32 -9.92
N ALA A 1044 -2.74 3.32 -9.08
CA ALA A 1044 -1.62 2.37 -9.17
C ALA A 1044 -2.04 0.93 -9.56
N THR A 1045 -3.24 0.77 -10.13
CA THR A 1045 -3.72 -0.50 -10.69
C THR A 1045 -3.39 -0.59 -12.18
N SER A 1046 -3.20 -1.80 -12.71
CA SER A 1046 -2.79 -2.01 -14.11
C SER A 1046 -3.73 -1.46 -15.19
N HIS A 1047 -4.98 -1.15 -14.82
CA HIS A 1047 -5.91 -0.35 -15.61
C HIS A 1047 -5.35 1.03 -16.02
N TYR A 1048 -4.56 1.66 -15.14
CA TYR A 1048 -3.98 2.99 -15.35
C TYR A 1048 -2.55 2.99 -15.91
N ASP A 1049 -1.88 1.83 -16.06
CA ASP A 1049 -0.47 1.74 -16.50
C ASP A 1049 -0.21 2.51 -17.81
N LYS A 1050 -1.15 2.43 -18.76
CA LYS A 1050 -1.05 3.10 -20.07
C LYS A 1050 -1.15 4.63 -19.96
N TYR A 1051 -2.10 5.13 -19.19
CA TYR A 1051 -2.22 6.55 -18.87
C TYR A 1051 -0.98 7.05 -18.11
N ASN A 1052 -0.53 6.28 -17.12
CA ASN A 1052 0.65 6.59 -16.32
C ASN A 1052 1.95 6.59 -17.12
N ALA A 1053 2.05 5.83 -18.21
CA ALA A 1053 3.17 5.89 -19.15
C ALA A 1053 3.07 7.10 -20.10
N TRP A 1054 1.89 7.39 -20.65
CA TRP A 1054 1.68 8.50 -21.60
C TRP A 1054 1.74 9.90 -20.97
N ARG A 1055 1.43 10.05 -19.68
CA ARG A 1055 1.50 11.36 -18.98
C ARG A 1055 2.92 11.81 -18.60
N VAL A 1056 3.94 10.96 -18.81
CA VAL A 1056 5.33 11.31 -18.49
C VAL A 1056 5.90 12.18 -19.61
N GLY A 1057 6.40 13.37 -19.29
CA GLY A 1057 6.88 14.31 -20.32
C GLY A 1057 5.77 15.05 -21.07
N ASP A 1058 4.55 15.06 -20.51
CA ASP A 1058 3.41 15.89 -20.88
C ASP A 1058 3.45 17.15 -19.99
N GLU A 1059 4.06 18.23 -20.50
CA GLU A 1059 4.39 19.45 -19.75
C GLU A 1059 3.49 20.65 -20.18
N HIS A 1060 2.78 20.54 -21.30
CA HIS A 1060 1.92 21.59 -21.87
C HIS A 1060 0.59 21.04 -22.39
N LEU A 1061 -0.51 21.76 -22.11
CA LEU A 1061 -1.74 21.65 -22.89
C LEU A 1061 -1.59 22.52 -24.14
N ASP A 1062 -1.37 21.88 -25.29
CA ASP A 1062 -1.25 22.52 -26.61
C ASP A 1062 -2.17 21.86 -27.67
N TRP A 1063 -2.29 22.50 -28.84
CA TRP A 1063 -3.18 22.08 -29.94
C TRP A 1063 -2.57 21.06 -30.91
N TYR A 1064 -1.26 20.92 -30.92
CA TYR A 1064 -0.44 20.19 -31.90
C TYR A 1064 -0.16 18.75 -31.44
N GLY A 1065 -0.13 18.50 -30.13
CA GLY A 1065 -0.45 17.20 -29.56
C GLY A 1065 0.63 16.62 -28.68
N ARG A 1066 1.36 15.62 -29.19
CA ARG A 1066 2.36 14.92 -28.39
C ARG A 1066 3.66 15.71 -28.33
N GLU A 1067 4.16 15.98 -27.14
CA GLU A 1067 5.50 16.56 -26.98
C GLU A 1067 6.58 15.56 -27.41
N THR A 1068 7.73 16.07 -27.86
CA THR A 1068 8.90 15.26 -28.30
C THR A 1068 9.39 14.30 -27.22
N ASP A 1069 9.21 14.68 -25.95
CA ASP A 1069 9.66 13.94 -24.76
C ASP A 1069 8.56 13.03 -24.15
N GLN A 1070 7.35 13.05 -24.71
CA GLN A 1070 6.20 12.38 -24.10
C GLN A 1070 6.32 10.85 -24.17
N GLY A 1071 5.98 10.20 -23.05
CA GLY A 1071 6.15 8.77 -22.84
C GLY A 1071 5.34 7.89 -23.78
N THR A 1072 5.70 6.61 -23.84
CA THR A 1072 5.05 5.60 -24.69
C THR A 1072 4.69 4.36 -23.89
N PHE A 1073 3.62 3.67 -24.29
CA PHE A 1073 3.18 2.42 -23.67
C PHE A 1073 3.27 1.29 -24.70
N ASN A 1074 4.11 0.28 -24.43
CA ASN A 1074 4.40 -0.81 -25.37
C ASN A 1074 4.80 -0.32 -26.79
N GLY A 1075 5.49 0.83 -26.87
CA GLY A 1075 5.87 1.48 -28.12
C GLY A 1075 4.77 2.32 -28.80
N ILE A 1076 3.54 2.30 -28.28
CA ILE A 1076 2.45 3.17 -28.75
C ILE A 1076 2.65 4.57 -28.17
N GLN A 1077 2.69 5.58 -29.05
CA GLN A 1077 2.84 6.98 -28.69
C GLN A 1077 1.51 7.58 -28.22
N ALA A 1078 1.59 8.58 -27.33
CA ALA A 1078 0.45 9.43 -27.00
C ALA A 1078 0.04 10.32 -28.20
N GLU A 1079 -1.17 10.86 -28.16
CA GLU A 1079 -1.72 11.75 -29.19
C GLU A 1079 -2.22 13.08 -28.57
N GLY A 1080 -1.47 13.63 -27.62
CA GLY A 1080 -1.85 14.77 -26.77
C GLY A 1080 -1.78 14.41 -25.29
N THR A 1081 -2.35 15.27 -24.45
CA THR A 1081 -2.53 15.00 -23.02
C THR A 1081 -3.51 13.82 -22.85
N PRO A 1082 -3.12 12.69 -22.22
CA PRO A 1082 -3.98 11.51 -22.13
C PRO A 1082 -5.07 11.71 -21.08
N ALA A 1083 -6.26 11.17 -21.34
CA ALA A 1083 -7.25 10.91 -20.31
C ALA A 1083 -7.23 9.43 -19.93
N ALA A 1084 -7.74 9.11 -18.75
CA ALA A 1084 -7.97 7.74 -18.28
C ALA A 1084 -9.46 7.46 -18.20
N TRP A 1085 -9.89 6.28 -18.66
CA TRP A 1085 -11.28 5.83 -18.46
C TRP A 1085 -11.53 5.61 -16.96
N THR A 1086 -12.57 6.24 -16.41
CA THR A 1086 -12.97 6.06 -15.00
C THR A 1086 -14.44 5.68 -14.83
N SER A 1087 -14.76 5.22 -13.62
CA SER A 1087 -16.08 4.82 -13.14
C SER A 1087 -16.26 5.28 -11.69
N ASP A 1088 -17.50 5.55 -11.31
CA ASP A 1088 -17.96 5.82 -9.94
C ASP A 1088 -18.18 4.51 -9.14
N SER A 1089 -18.24 3.36 -9.83
CA SER A 1089 -18.42 2.05 -9.22
C SER A 1089 -17.14 1.52 -8.57
N GLN A 1090 -17.16 1.33 -7.26
CA GLN A 1090 -16.05 0.74 -6.47
C GLN A 1090 -15.66 -0.69 -6.88
N ALA A 1091 -16.50 -1.37 -7.67
CA ALA A 1091 -16.19 -2.69 -8.22
C ALA A 1091 -15.47 -2.63 -9.59
N SER A 1092 -15.35 -1.44 -10.19
CA SER A 1092 -14.72 -1.24 -11.50
C SER A 1092 -13.20 -1.08 -11.40
N SER A 1093 -12.46 -1.61 -12.37
CA SER A 1093 -10.99 -1.42 -12.44
C SER A 1093 -10.58 0.03 -12.68
N GLY A 1094 -11.49 0.84 -13.21
CA GLY A 1094 -11.35 2.28 -13.37
C GLY A 1094 -12.02 3.09 -12.26
N TYR A 1095 -12.27 2.52 -11.07
CA TYR A 1095 -12.81 3.32 -9.97
C TYR A 1095 -11.92 4.52 -9.67
N ASN A 1096 -12.53 5.71 -9.57
CA ASN A 1096 -11.87 6.92 -9.09
C ASN A 1096 -12.83 7.71 -8.18
N PRO A 1097 -12.43 8.10 -6.96
CA PRO A 1097 -13.32 8.75 -6.00
C PRO A 1097 -13.76 10.18 -6.38
N LEU A 1098 -13.16 10.80 -7.39
CA LEU A 1098 -13.61 12.07 -7.96
C LEU A 1098 -14.68 11.90 -9.05
N ASN A 1099 -14.82 10.70 -9.62
CA ASN A 1099 -15.91 10.41 -10.54
C ASN A 1099 -17.19 10.16 -9.72
N ARG A 1100 -18.12 11.11 -9.82
CA ARG A 1100 -19.48 11.06 -9.25
C ARG A 1100 -20.57 11.06 -10.32
N PHE A 1101 -20.20 10.77 -11.57
CA PHE A 1101 -21.00 11.04 -12.76
C PHE A 1101 -21.41 9.78 -13.53
N GLY A 1102 -20.71 8.66 -13.32
CA GLY A 1102 -21.02 7.36 -13.90
C GLY A 1102 -19.82 6.73 -14.62
N GLU A 1103 -20.07 5.60 -15.27
CA GLU A 1103 -19.09 4.96 -16.16
C GLU A 1103 -18.88 5.75 -17.47
N HIS A 1104 -17.76 5.50 -18.15
CA HIS A 1104 -17.37 6.18 -19.40
C HIS A 1104 -17.10 7.68 -19.30
N TYR A 1105 -16.86 8.19 -18.09
CA TYR A 1105 -16.24 9.49 -17.89
C TYR A 1105 -14.71 9.34 -17.94
N TRP A 1106 -14.11 9.86 -19.01
CA TRP A 1106 -12.66 9.95 -19.17
C TRP A 1106 -12.14 11.13 -18.37
N MET A 1107 -11.14 10.90 -17.52
CA MET A 1107 -10.63 11.85 -16.54
C MET A 1107 -9.21 12.30 -16.91
N VAL A 1108 -8.94 13.60 -16.80
CA VAL A 1108 -7.59 14.15 -16.66
C VAL A 1108 -7.53 14.92 -15.34
N GLU A 1109 -6.50 14.69 -14.54
CA GLU A 1109 -6.17 15.53 -13.38
C GLU A 1109 -4.78 16.16 -13.60
N MET A 1110 -4.67 17.47 -13.48
CA MET A 1110 -3.42 18.20 -13.69
C MET A 1110 -3.33 19.42 -12.77
N ASP A 1111 -2.11 19.85 -12.42
CA ASP A 1111 -1.91 21.25 -12.04
C ASP A 1111 -1.75 22.06 -13.34
N MET A 1112 -2.44 23.19 -13.48
CA MET A 1112 -2.37 24.06 -14.67
C MET A 1112 -2.03 25.49 -14.26
N ASP A 1113 -1.15 26.16 -15.01
CA ASP A 1113 -0.80 27.58 -14.77
C ASP A 1113 -1.95 28.52 -15.18
N CYS A 1114 -2.82 28.86 -14.23
CA CYS A 1114 -3.95 29.75 -14.48
C CYS A 1114 -3.52 31.17 -14.87
N ALA A 1115 -2.29 31.61 -14.56
CA ALA A 1115 -1.79 32.92 -14.99
C ALA A 1115 -1.46 32.96 -16.50
N ARG A 1116 -1.47 31.80 -17.18
CA ARG A 1116 -1.33 31.69 -18.63
C ARG A 1116 -2.67 31.68 -19.36
N THR A 1117 -3.77 31.39 -18.66
CA THR A 1117 -5.15 31.39 -19.18
C THR A 1117 -5.71 32.80 -19.39
N GLU A 1118 -6.82 32.95 -20.12
CA GLU A 1118 -7.51 34.23 -20.26
C GLU A 1118 -8.66 34.33 -19.25
N ASN A 1119 -8.47 35.12 -18.18
CA ASN A 1119 -9.41 35.27 -17.05
C ASN A 1119 -9.76 33.95 -16.32
N GLY A 1120 -8.84 33.01 -16.26
CA GLY A 1120 -9.08 31.66 -15.71
C GLY A 1120 -9.61 30.66 -16.74
N ILE A 1121 -9.83 31.06 -17.99
CA ILE A 1121 -10.48 30.24 -19.03
C ILE A 1121 -9.47 29.75 -20.07
N PHE A 1122 -9.61 28.49 -20.48
CA PHE A 1122 -8.91 27.87 -21.60
C PHE A 1122 -9.87 27.08 -22.50
N GLU A 1123 -9.45 26.85 -23.74
CA GLU A 1123 -10.18 26.03 -24.72
C GLU A 1123 -9.51 24.65 -24.89
N PHE A 1124 -10.26 23.61 -25.21
CA PHE A 1124 -9.70 22.32 -25.65
C PHE A 1124 -10.65 21.55 -26.59
N LYS A 1125 -10.11 20.54 -27.28
CA LYS A 1125 -10.88 19.49 -27.94
C LYS A 1125 -10.37 18.11 -27.56
N SER A 1126 -11.31 17.18 -27.55
CA SER A 1126 -11.12 15.75 -27.35
C SER A 1126 -10.74 15.06 -28.66
N TYR A 1127 -9.84 14.09 -28.58
CA TYR A 1127 -9.41 13.24 -29.70
C TYR A 1127 -9.44 11.77 -29.28
N VAL A 1128 -10.06 10.90 -30.09
CA VAL A 1128 -10.23 9.47 -29.78
C VAL A 1128 -9.49 8.60 -30.79
N THR A 1129 -8.42 7.94 -30.35
CA THR A 1129 -7.67 6.96 -31.14
C THR A 1129 -8.50 5.70 -31.42
N GLY A 1130 -8.23 5.04 -32.55
CA GLY A 1130 -8.98 3.83 -32.95
C GLY A 1130 -10.49 4.05 -33.15
N GLY A 1131 -10.92 5.30 -33.30
CA GLY A 1131 -12.33 5.69 -33.31
C GLY A 1131 -12.61 6.85 -34.25
N VAL A 1132 -13.46 7.78 -33.81
CA VAL A 1132 -13.92 8.93 -34.62
C VAL A 1132 -12.85 10.00 -34.84
N GLY A 1133 -11.69 9.92 -34.16
CA GLY A 1133 -10.68 10.98 -34.18
C GLY A 1133 -11.13 12.18 -33.36
N TRP A 1134 -11.02 13.38 -33.93
CA TRP A 1134 -11.41 14.64 -33.31
C TRP A 1134 -12.92 14.74 -33.07
N GLU A 1135 -13.30 15.50 -32.05
CA GLU A 1135 -14.69 15.95 -31.91
C GLU A 1135 -15.05 17.12 -32.84
N ASN A 1136 -16.36 17.24 -33.09
CA ASN A 1136 -16.98 18.28 -33.89
C ASN A 1136 -16.73 19.68 -33.32
N ASP A 1137 -17.13 20.71 -34.05
CA ASP A 1137 -17.06 22.09 -33.59
C ASP A 1137 -18.15 22.36 -32.53
N ILE A 1138 -17.74 22.72 -31.32
CA ILE A 1138 -18.62 22.93 -30.15
C ILE A 1138 -18.62 24.42 -29.80
N TYR A 1139 -19.79 25.04 -29.68
CA TYR A 1139 -19.91 26.46 -29.33
C TYR A 1139 -20.54 26.62 -27.93
N GLN A 1140 -19.70 26.64 -26.89
CA GLN A 1140 -20.16 26.85 -25.51
C GLN A 1140 -20.24 28.35 -25.16
N ARG A 1141 -21.15 28.72 -24.25
CA ARG A 1141 -21.37 30.12 -23.82
C ARG A 1141 -21.70 30.29 -22.34
N THR A 1142 -22.28 29.26 -21.73
CA THR A 1142 -22.67 29.23 -20.31
C THR A 1142 -22.61 27.78 -19.84
N CYS A 1143 -21.86 27.54 -18.76
CA CYS A 1143 -21.88 26.25 -18.07
C CYS A 1143 -22.81 26.30 -16.85
N THR A 1144 -23.24 25.13 -16.40
CA THR A 1144 -23.94 24.95 -15.11
C THR A 1144 -22.93 24.62 -14.01
N GLY A 1145 -23.37 24.50 -12.75
CA GLY A 1145 -22.49 24.18 -11.61
C GLY A 1145 -22.37 25.32 -10.59
N SER A 1146 -21.47 25.17 -9.62
CA SER A 1146 -21.28 26.15 -8.55
C SER A 1146 -20.46 27.39 -8.96
N ALA A 1147 -19.62 27.29 -9.99
CA ALA A 1147 -18.74 28.38 -10.43
C ALA A 1147 -19.33 29.14 -11.64
N SER A 1148 -19.45 30.46 -11.53
CA SER A 1148 -20.08 31.29 -12.58
C SER A 1148 -19.10 31.67 -13.70
N MET A 1149 -19.03 30.87 -14.76
CA MET A 1149 -18.28 31.22 -15.96
C MET A 1149 -18.94 32.38 -16.73
N ASN A 1150 -18.17 33.42 -17.05
CA ASN A 1150 -18.64 34.61 -17.78
C ASN A 1150 -17.76 34.86 -19.02
N SER A 1151 -17.84 33.96 -20.01
CA SER A 1151 -16.91 33.85 -21.15
C SER A 1151 -17.17 34.89 -22.26
N GLY A 1152 -17.19 36.18 -21.90
CA GLY A 1152 -17.81 37.28 -22.65
C GLY A 1152 -17.29 37.63 -24.06
N SER A 1153 -16.38 36.85 -24.65
CA SER A 1153 -15.96 37.02 -26.05
C SER A 1153 -15.42 35.75 -26.74
N SER A 1154 -15.52 34.56 -26.13
CA SER A 1154 -14.98 33.32 -26.71
C SER A 1154 -15.84 32.83 -27.88
N ASN A 1155 -15.37 33.08 -29.11
CA ASN A 1155 -15.98 32.57 -30.34
C ASN A 1155 -15.37 31.23 -30.80
N GLY A 1156 -14.64 30.54 -29.91
CA GLY A 1156 -14.03 29.24 -30.17
C GLY A 1156 -15.03 28.14 -30.55
N ALA A 1157 -14.55 27.19 -31.34
CA ALA A 1157 -15.28 26.02 -31.82
C ALA A 1157 -14.96 24.76 -30.97
N ASN A 1158 -14.65 24.99 -29.69
CA ASN A 1158 -13.98 24.07 -28.78
C ASN A 1158 -14.73 24.00 -27.44
N HIS A 1159 -14.42 23.00 -26.61
CA HIS A 1159 -14.85 23.02 -25.21
C HIS A 1159 -14.19 24.17 -24.46
N ILE A 1160 -14.92 24.78 -23.52
CA ILE A 1160 -14.46 25.90 -22.70
C ILE A 1160 -14.41 25.46 -21.25
N ALA A 1161 -13.23 25.50 -20.64
CA ALA A 1161 -12.96 25.05 -19.28
C ALA A 1161 -12.34 26.15 -18.41
N MET A 1162 -12.51 26.02 -17.10
CA MET A 1162 -12.00 26.93 -16.10
C MET A 1162 -10.87 26.28 -15.29
N CYS A 1163 -9.73 26.95 -15.23
CA CYS A 1163 -8.56 26.53 -14.47
C CYS A 1163 -8.82 26.64 -12.96
N GLY A 1164 -8.29 25.71 -12.18
CA GLY A 1164 -8.55 25.61 -10.73
C GLY A 1164 -9.89 24.99 -10.33
N HIS A 1165 -10.63 24.39 -11.27
CA HIS A 1165 -12.01 23.92 -11.07
C HIS A 1165 -12.24 22.47 -11.54
N LEU A 1166 -13.40 21.92 -11.17
CA LEU A 1166 -13.92 20.63 -11.60
C LEU A 1166 -14.79 20.83 -12.84
N ASN A 1167 -14.26 20.51 -14.01
CA ASN A 1167 -14.92 20.71 -15.29
C ASN A 1167 -15.46 19.38 -15.82
N VAL A 1168 -16.72 19.34 -16.22
CA VAL A 1168 -17.41 18.12 -16.67
C VAL A 1168 -18.11 18.39 -17.99
N PHE A 1169 -17.78 17.58 -19.00
CA PHE A 1169 -18.23 17.72 -20.39
C PHE A 1169 -18.79 16.40 -20.92
N GLU A 1170 -19.40 16.47 -22.11
CA GLU A 1170 -19.82 15.31 -22.89
C GLU A 1170 -19.32 15.52 -24.32
N PHE A 1171 -18.62 14.53 -24.87
CA PHE A 1171 -17.96 14.60 -26.17
C PHE A 1171 -18.97 14.91 -27.29
N ASN A 1172 -18.63 15.80 -28.22
CA ASN A 1172 -19.55 16.35 -29.24
C ASN A 1172 -20.77 17.14 -28.67
N SER A 1173 -20.81 17.48 -27.38
CA SER A 1173 -21.96 18.13 -26.74
C SER A 1173 -21.65 19.56 -26.28
N GLY A 1174 -22.60 20.47 -26.42
CA GLY A 1174 -22.50 21.81 -25.83
C GLY A 1174 -22.65 21.83 -24.30
N SER A 1175 -22.91 20.69 -23.67
CA SER A 1175 -23.12 20.54 -22.23
C SER A 1175 -21.82 20.76 -21.43
N CYS A 1176 -21.92 21.52 -20.33
CA CYS A 1176 -20.84 21.63 -19.34
C CYS A 1176 -21.35 21.90 -17.92
N ILE A 1177 -20.65 21.31 -16.95
CA ILE A 1177 -20.74 21.63 -15.51
C ILE A 1177 -19.35 22.11 -15.07
N ILE A 1178 -19.27 23.23 -14.34
CA ILE A 1178 -18.06 23.73 -13.71
C ILE A 1178 -18.36 23.98 -12.23
N ASP A 1179 -17.79 23.13 -11.39
CA ASP A 1179 -17.91 23.19 -9.93
C ASP A 1179 -16.57 23.58 -9.28
N GLU A 1180 -16.62 24.03 -8.03
CA GLU A 1180 -15.44 24.15 -7.16
C GLU A 1180 -14.91 22.73 -6.78
N LEU A 1181 -13.60 22.63 -6.49
CA LEU A 1181 -12.86 21.37 -6.28
C LEU A 1181 -12.73 20.93 -4.81
#